data_AF-A0A6J0JVA5-F1
#
_entry.id   AF-A0A6J0JVA5-F1
#
_cell.length_a   1.000
_cell.length_b   1.000
_cell.length_c   1.000
_cell.angle_alpha   90.00
_cell.angle_beta   90.00
_cell.angle_gamma   90.00
#
_symmetry.space_group_name_H-M   'P 1'
#
loop_
_entity.id
_entity.type
_entity.pdbx_description
1 polymer ?
#
loop_
_entity_poly.entity_id
_entity_poly.type
_entity_poly.pdbx_seq_one_letter_code
_entity_poly.pdbx_strand_id
1 'polypeptide(L)'
;MERTFLKDAKVIKLYEKVKSLRENGDHSKAMETIDEMVSVHGEDKNSWLLRIEQSGVFMDLAGEARNAAADNVEVLYMLGSLGCVTEDVRLSLSSLCARLLLILGKRLGSALYLKECVRSGKHGLSAASVDVSSDPAAVRWLKVDAVDKKEFEPLIKEAELLIDELKTMDVEIEMPEEVCDAKKSTELVEDRVSELRSYWVGLDVKVKRDFLKVSIEKLTSFVRGVHKSKGLDVLKHVLDTARGQKKWTVWVCRTKCDEVCFSAEQCRTHLEEKHAADFKPSSEEDMVMRIGRNWVNKIRDGGWEPVDTVVAVEMIKTQLEDVKAFTTRSRKKGWSNQWPLALDEERSGLLKEIKLLLVSLCEHQILSCSIRDWVMRFLVKHLGEHEVSEQSLKDCHLVETPQSICFLERDELKKIRGFLKKIKCERLDGTDHVCRAVDSLLDRIRIKENIDADEQFSFLLLDKRLLKSNNAAFDGDDDGKIKLIKDPVSHYTKAQAQGDDMISWLGDHSSVDKSFPKPIREHNLGIWVAVLRAVQYTCRTLGTKYAKKKQVLDYEAALTLVENLCMLGDERRGNVEDDQRSSYVSLLCDRFKERVPESSVPINLFLCAVRDVLHGALHPAFDIPDLEDCLNLIYRERKNLGSYTVLRSINVLKSAVTEKVLLIDAKILLIDNSRIRLLNNLTKLSAFDNRSYMLHFLKPFLLNEIVIMKSKVKSDAAEADLLLKEGKNSLKEEKKSQAKKPEKDKSIKITSTSMASVVDKTVEHEPSVKLEPEEDVKEPERGRLETSSNTDIQVEATTVDRDDMQNKPGEATVPTNLESALDMTLKNESKSKSDAAETDLLLKGDKKSQAKKKKKPKNTKKTSTSMASPVEHKPSVSLETGGTSQSPKTMEEDSMEPKDTLGSEKGPLKIPSTKDIQEEATKVNYGDTQNMPGGAATRYNSVSGNLESAPGGAAARYNSALDMTLKALVNIKVLKENVLKYKKQPVDDNLEEQVLCALQSLFSAVVSEEIKTKGVYSLILRYLHVSLEEVNSMSCGAAELLVAILEFWHCWENSERESLTNCLFTLEVNERMSCRKCRKMPNYPEESSYGIVTAADSVRNVKCAFGDIKFVDILKVTRMNYKMLCDTKTGGCGTTNFVHHVISRCPPIFTIVLEWEKSETEKEISETTEALEWEIDISRLYEGLQPNTNYRLVSMVGYGEEDEEHICMAYEKNQWVNLRRESVAGEVVGSNWKNVVRFCGERKVRPVILLYESCQISMMMA
;
A
#
# COMPACT_ATOMS: atom_id res chain seq x y z
N MET A 1 -9.36 29.12 35.91
CA MET A 1 -10.71 28.55 35.69
C MET A 1 -10.81 28.23 34.22
N GLU A 2 -10.82 26.95 33.86
CA GLU A 2 -10.81 26.52 32.46
C GLU A 2 -12.07 26.98 31.73
N ARG A 3 -11.89 27.62 30.56
CA ARG A 3 -12.97 27.70 29.57
C ARG A 3 -13.15 26.30 29.00
N THR A 4 -14.39 25.83 28.98
CA THR A 4 -14.83 24.67 28.21
C THR A 4 -16.12 25.08 27.52
N PHE A 5 -16.22 24.86 26.22
CA PHE A 5 -17.41 25.25 25.44
C PHE A 5 -18.69 24.52 25.88
N LEU A 6 -18.56 23.40 26.62
CA LEU A 6 -19.66 22.72 27.31
C LEU A 6 -20.32 23.55 28.43
N LYS A 7 -19.88 24.80 28.64
CA LYS A 7 -20.51 25.79 29.53
C LYS A 7 -21.09 27.01 28.77
N ASP A 8 -20.92 27.09 27.45
CA ASP A 8 -21.53 28.15 26.62
C ASP A 8 -22.75 27.62 25.87
N ALA A 9 -23.93 28.12 26.25
CA ALA A 9 -25.21 27.75 25.64
C ALA A 9 -25.34 28.10 24.14
N LYS A 10 -24.47 28.96 23.59
CA LYS A 10 -24.38 29.20 22.14
C LYS A 10 -23.60 28.09 21.44
N VAL A 11 -22.48 27.65 22.01
CA VAL A 11 -21.62 26.62 21.39
C VAL A 11 -22.27 25.24 21.51
N ILE A 12 -22.97 24.96 22.61
CA ILE A 12 -23.81 23.76 22.73
C ILE A 12 -24.89 23.72 21.62
N LYS A 13 -25.53 24.85 21.30
CA LYS A 13 -26.49 24.93 20.18
C LYS A 13 -25.85 24.74 18.81
N LEU A 14 -24.58 25.11 18.63
CA LEU A 14 -23.83 24.80 17.41
C LEU A 14 -23.47 23.32 17.32
N TYR A 15 -23.13 22.67 18.44
CA TYR A 15 -22.89 21.22 18.49
C TYR A 15 -24.16 20.43 18.12
N GLU A 16 -25.30 20.74 18.73
CA GLU A 16 -26.59 20.10 18.39
C GLU A 16 -27.01 20.39 16.94
N LYS A 17 -26.65 21.57 16.39
CA LYS A 17 -26.82 21.88 14.96
C LYS A 17 -25.93 21.01 14.07
N VAL A 18 -24.66 20.77 14.42
CA VAL A 18 -23.77 19.85 13.67
C VAL A 18 -24.41 18.46 13.61
N LYS A 19 -24.81 17.94 14.76
CA LYS A 19 -25.43 16.61 14.86
C LYS A 19 -26.73 16.53 14.05
N SER A 20 -27.61 17.53 14.18
CA SER A 20 -28.85 17.58 13.39
C SER A 20 -28.59 17.72 11.88
N LEU A 21 -27.58 18.47 11.45
CA LEU A 21 -27.21 18.54 10.03
C LEU A 21 -26.72 17.18 9.50
N ARG A 22 -25.90 16.47 10.29
CA ARG A 22 -25.43 15.11 10.00
C ARG A 22 -26.59 14.11 9.92
N GLU A 23 -27.48 14.09 10.91
CA GLU A 23 -28.68 13.22 10.93
C GLU A 23 -29.65 13.50 9.76
N ASN A 24 -29.62 14.70 9.17
CA ASN A 24 -30.37 15.07 7.97
C ASN A 24 -29.59 14.89 6.65
N GLY A 25 -28.37 14.33 6.66
CA GLY A 25 -27.53 14.12 5.48
C GLY A 25 -26.88 15.40 4.90
N ASP A 26 -26.93 16.53 5.60
CA ASP A 26 -26.35 17.81 5.16
C ASP A 26 -24.85 17.90 5.49
N HIS A 27 -24.11 16.86 5.06
CA HIS A 27 -22.72 16.59 5.41
C HIS A 27 -21.77 17.77 5.13
N SER A 28 -22.04 18.54 4.08
CA SER A 28 -21.26 19.75 3.76
C SER A 28 -21.40 20.83 4.83
N LYS A 29 -22.64 21.19 5.21
CA LYS A 29 -22.87 22.24 6.22
C LYS A 29 -22.52 21.77 7.64
N ALA A 30 -22.60 20.46 7.91
CA ALA A 30 -22.06 19.86 9.13
C ALA A 30 -20.53 20.07 9.19
N MET A 31 -19.81 19.74 8.11
CA MET A 31 -18.35 19.93 8.01
C MET A 31 -17.93 21.40 8.14
N GLU A 32 -18.65 22.33 7.49
CA GLU A 32 -18.42 23.77 7.66
C GLU A 32 -18.63 24.22 9.12
N THR A 33 -19.76 23.82 9.74
CA THR A 33 -20.08 24.20 11.12
C THR A 33 -19.05 23.65 12.11
N ILE A 34 -18.53 22.43 11.87
CA ILE A 34 -17.41 21.85 12.64
C ILE A 34 -16.15 22.70 12.48
N ASP A 35 -15.78 23.08 11.26
CA ASP A 35 -14.59 23.91 10.98
C ASP A 35 -14.71 25.30 11.62
N GLU A 36 -15.93 25.89 11.65
CA GLU A 36 -16.20 27.09 12.45
C GLU A 36 -15.90 26.89 13.94
N MET A 37 -16.44 25.82 14.53
CA MET A 37 -16.25 25.55 15.97
C MET A 37 -14.79 25.24 16.29
N VAL A 38 -14.07 24.51 15.43
CA VAL A 38 -12.65 24.20 15.57
C VAL A 38 -11.78 25.46 15.46
N SER A 39 -12.13 26.41 14.59
CA SER A 39 -11.39 27.68 14.47
C SER A 39 -11.47 28.58 15.72
N VAL A 40 -12.48 28.39 16.57
CA VAL A 40 -12.70 29.18 17.81
C VAL A 40 -12.38 28.37 19.09
N HIS A 41 -12.47 27.04 19.04
CA HIS A 41 -12.38 26.15 20.19
C HIS A 41 -11.42 24.97 20.01
N GLY A 42 -10.50 25.01 19.03
CA GLY A 42 -9.55 23.91 18.79
C GLY A 42 -8.66 23.59 20.00
N GLU A 43 -8.23 24.63 20.74
CA GLU A 43 -7.44 24.52 21.99
C GLU A 43 -8.29 24.16 23.24
N ASP A 44 -9.61 23.99 23.10
CA ASP A 44 -10.46 23.56 24.22
C ASP A 44 -10.15 22.10 24.58
N LYS A 45 -10.03 21.78 25.87
CA LYS A 45 -9.79 20.40 26.33
C LYS A 45 -10.87 19.40 25.91
N ASN A 46 -12.02 19.88 25.43
CA ASN A 46 -13.14 19.10 24.89
C ASN A 46 -13.29 19.19 23.36
N SER A 47 -12.33 19.75 22.62
CA SER A 47 -12.36 19.84 21.15
C SER A 47 -12.39 18.49 20.45
N TRP A 48 -11.94 17.42 21.11
CA TRP A 48 -12.07 16.02 20.68
C TRP A 48 -13.52 15.58 20.39
N LEU A 49 -14.53 16.19 21.04
CA LEU A 49 -15.94 15.95 20.70
C LEU A 49 -16.26 16.39 19.26
N LEU A 50 -15.67 17.50 18.80
CA LEU A 50 -15.80 17.97 17.41
C LEU A 50 -15.10 17.02 16.43
N ARG A 51 -14.06 16.29 16.88
CA ARG A 51 -13.40 15.22 16.10
C ARG A 51 -14.23 13.94 16.04
N ILE A 52 -15.05 13.63 17.05
CA ILE A 52 -16.04 12.55 16.97
C ILE A 52 -17.08 12.88 15.88
N GLU A 53 -17.70 14.06 15.90
CA GLU A 53 -18.69 14.40 14.87
C GLU A 53 -18.07 14.50 13.47
N GLN A 54 -16.83 15.01 13.35
CA GLN A 54 -16.10 15.03 12.08
C GLN A 54 -15.80 13.61 11.55
N SER A 55 -15.40 12.71 12.45
CA SER A 55 -15.25 11.28 12.13
C SER A 55 -16.57 10.64 11.73
N GLY A 56 -17.67 11.01 12.39
CA GLY A 56 -19.03 10.55 12.08
C GLY A 56 -19.43 10.93 10.65
N VAL A 57 -19.30 12.21 10.29
CA VAL A 57 -19.61 12.69 8.92
C VAL A 57 -18.76 11.96 7.87
N PHE A 58 -17.48 11.66 8.15
CA PHE A 58 -16.67 10.85 7.24
C PHE A 58 -17.14 9.40 7.14
N MET A 59 -17.60 8.77 8.23
CA MET A 59 -18.12 7.40 8.18
C MET A 59 -19.46 7.31 7.43
N ASP A 60 -20.30 8.33 7.51
CA ASP A 60 -21.54 8.39 6.73
C ASP A 60 -21.23 8.55 5.23
N LEU A 61 -20.31 9.47 4.89
CA LEU A 61 -19.81 9.66 3.51
C LEU A 61 -19.07 8.42 2.97
N ALA A 62 -18.38 7.65 3.81
CA ALA A 62 -17.82 6.35 3.43
C ALA A 62 -18.93 5.32 3.13
N GLY A 63 -20.03 5.33 3.89
CA GLY A 63 -21.23 4.55 3.59
C GLY A 63 -21.89 4.94 2.27
N GLU A 64 -22.02 6.24 1.98
CA GLU A 64 -22.48 6.73 0.68
C GLU A 64 -21.56 6.28 -0.47
N ALA A 65 -20.24 6.38 -0.30
CA ALA A 65 -19.26 5.94 -1.28
C ALA A 65 -19.33 4.42 -1.55
N ARG A 66 -19.47 3.60 -0.49
CA ARG A 66 -19.67 2.15 -0.61
C ARG A 66 -20.93 1.80 -1.40
N ASN A 67 -22.04 2.45 -1.08
CA ASN A 67 -23.32 2.26 -1.78
C ASN A 67 -23.27 2.70 -3.26
N ALA A 68 -22.27 3.51 -3.64
CA ALA A 68 -21.99 3.95 -5.00
C ALA A 68 -20.83 3.17 -5.68
N ALA A 69 -20.35 2.07 -5.08
CA ALA A 69 -19.20 1.28 -5.53
C ALA A 69 -17.90 2.10 -5.74
N ALA A 70 -17.72 3.15 -4.94
CA ALA A 70 -16.59 4.08 -5.05
C ALA A 70 -15.50 3.76 -3.99
N ASP A 71 -14.93 2.55 -4.02
CA ASP A 71 -14.03 2.03 -2.97
C ASP A 71 -12.82 2.93 -2.66
N ASN A 72 -12.20 3.54 -3.67
CA ASN A 72 -11.12 4.51 -3.49
C ASN A 72 -11.57 5.73 -2.63
N VAL A 73 -12.84 6.13 -2.74
CA VAL A 73 -13.45 7.23 -1.99
C VAL A 73 -13.90 6.76 -0.59
N GLU A 74 -14.37 5.51 -0.45
CA GLU A 74 -14.62 4.90 0.88
C GLU A 74 -13.33 4.90 1.71
N VAL A 75 -12.22 4.41 1.16
CA VAL A 75 -10.90 4.39 1.81
C VAL A 75 -10.44 5.80 2.18
N LEU A 76 -10.59 6.77 1.27
CA LEU A 76 -10.24 8.17 1.52
C LEU A 76 -11.00 8.74 2.74
N TYR A 77 -12.29 8.47 2.86
CA TYR A 77 -13.09 8.92 4.01
C TYR A 77 -12.78 8.14 5.30
N MET A 78 -12.53 6.82 5.23
CA MET A 78 -12.09 6.04 6.39
C MET A 78 -10.72 6.52 6.93
N LEU A 79 -9.79 6.91 6.05
CA LEU A 79 -8.52 7.54 6.44
C LEU A 79 -8.75 8.94 7.06
N GLY A 80 -9.70 9.72 6.55
CA GLY A 80 -10.13 10.98 7.16
C GLY A 80 -10.69 10.79 8.58
N SER A 81 -11.54 9.77 8.77
CA SER A 81 -12.07 9.35 10.08
C SER A 81 -10.96 8.92 11.04
N LEU A 82 -10.04 8.06 10.59
CA LEU A 82 -8.87 7.66 11.37
C LEU A 82 -8.01 8.87 11.76
N GLY A 83 -7.83 9.82 10.84
CA GLY A 83 -7.13 11.07 11.08
C GLY A 83 -7.80 12.01 12.09
N CYS A 84 -9.11 11.85 12.36
CA CYS A 84 -9.80 12.53 13.46
C CYS A 84 -9.65 11.80 14.80
N VAL A 85 -9.86 10.47 14.85
CA VAL A 85 -9.81 9.72 16.13
C VAL A 85 -8.39 9.48 16.65
N THR A 86 -7.35 9.68 15.84
CA THR A 86 -5.94 9.58 16.25
C THR A 86 -5.31 10.92 16.64
N GLU A 87 -6.11 11.99 16.75
CA GLU A 87 -5.61 13.33 17.13
C GLU A 87 -5.57 13.54 18.65
N ASP A 88 -6.54 12.98 19.39
CA ASP A 88 -6.58 13.00 20.84
C ASP A 88 -6.18 11.63 21.42
N VAL A 89 -5.38 11.62 22.48
CA VAL A 89 -4.92 10.37 23.12
C VAL A 89 -6.11 9.52 23.61
N ARG A 90 -7.16 10.14 24.15
CA ARG A 90 -8.38 9.46 24.63
C ARG A 90 -9.09 8.72 23.50
N LEU A 91 -9.17 9.35 22.32
CA LEU A 91 -9.77 8.74 21.14
C LEU A 91 -8.85 7.66 20.54
N SER A 92 -7.54 7.86 20.54
CA SER A 92 -6.57 6.89 20.01
C SER A 92 -6.54 5.54 20.75
N LEU A 93 -7.07 5.53 21.98
CA LEU A 93 -7.21 4.38 22.88
C LEU A 93 -8.67 3.91 23.03
N SER A 94 -9.58 4.36 22.16
CA SER A 94 -10.99 3.95 22.15
C SER A 94 -11.24 2.70 21.28
N SER A 95 -12.31 1.95 21.57
CA SER A 95 -12.73 0.83 20.74
C SER A 95 -13.15 1.27 19.33
N LEU A 96 -13.62 2.51 19.16
CA LEU A 96 -13.86 3.15 17.86
C LEU A 96 -12.56 3.23 17.03
N CYS A 97 -11.45 3.66 17.62
CA CYS A 97 -10.15 3.70 16.95
C CYS A 97 -9.68 2.29 16.56
N ALA A 98 -9.74 1.32 17.49
CA ALA A 98 -9.39 -0.07 17.20
C ALA A 98 -10.26 -0.67 16.07
N ARG A 99 -11.57 -0.40 16.06
CA ARG A 99 -12.51 -0.87 15.03
C ARG A 99 -12.24 -0.25 13.66
N LEU A 100 -11.93 1.05 13.60
CA LEU A 100 -11.54 1.73 12.36
C LEU A 100 -10.21 1.19 11.81
N LEU A 101 -9.23 0.92 12.69
CA LEU A 101 -7.96 0.29 12.33
C LEU A 101 -8.15 -1.15 11.82
N LEU A 102 -9.06 -1.93 12.43
CA LEU A 102 -9.41 -3.27 11.94
C LEU A 102 -10.07 -3.23 10.56
N ILE A 103 -11.05 -2.33 10.35
CA ILE A 103 -11.75 -2.18 9.07
C ILE A 103 -10.78 -1.75 7.95
N LEU A 104 -9.92 -0.75 8.21
CA LEU A 104 -8.87 -0.35 7.27
C LEU A 104 -7.83 -1.45 7.04
N GLY A 105 -7.52 -2.25 8.07
CA GLY A 105 -6.69 -3.44 7.97
C GLY A 105 -7.25 -4.45 6.98
N LYS A 106 -8.52 -4.85 7.16
CA LYS A 106 -9.24 -5.74 6.24
C LYS A 106 -9.34 -5.16 4.82
N ARG A 107 -9.84 -3.93 4.68
CA ARG A 107 -10.10 -3.29 3.37
C ARG A 107 -8.83 -3.03 2.52
N LEU A 108 -7.63 -3.09 3.10
CA LEU A 108 -6.36 -2.80 2.41
C LEU A 108 -5.34 -3.96 2.47
N GLY A 109 -5.72 -5.16 2.92
CA GLY A 109 -4.77 -6.26 3.20
C GLY A 109 -3.66 -5.87 4.18
N SER A 110 -3.92 -4.86 5.02
CA SER A 110 -2.87 -4.07 5.66
C SER A 110 -2.55 -4.58 7.05
N ALA A 111 -1.55 -5.46 7.11
CA ALA A 111 -0.88 -5.86 8.35
C ALA A 111 -0.34 -4.66 9.17
N LEU A 112 -0.21 -3.47 8.59
CA LEU A 112 0.13 -2.24 9.34
C LEU A 112 -1.04 -1.79 10.23
N TYR A 113 -2.25 -1.64 9.68
CA TYR A 113 -3.40 -1.19 10.46
C TYR A 113 -3.87 -2.25 11.45
N LEU A 114 -3.75 -3.54 11.11
CA LEU A 114 -4.03 -4.63 12.06
C LEU A 114 -3.06 -4.61 13.25
N LYS A 115 -1.74 -4.47 13.02
CA LYS A 115 -0.74 -4.37 14.10
C LYS A 115 -0.95 -3.12 14.97
N GLU A 116 -1.44 -2.03 14.36
CA GLU A 116 -1.81 -0.82 15.09
C GLU A 116 -3.15 -0.97 15.85
N CYS A 117 -4.12 -1.77 15.35
CA CYS A 117 -5.34 -2.16 16.06
C CYS A 117 -4.99 -2.94 17.32
N VAL A 118 -4.19 -4.00 17.22
CA VAL A 118 -3.71 -4.82 18.35
C VAL A 118 -2.99 -3.93 19.39
N ARG A 119 -2.13 -3.01 18.92
CA ARG A 119 -1.43 -2.06 19.80
C ARG A 119 -2.38 -1.08 20.50
N SER A 120 -3.35 -0.51 19.77
CA SER A 120 -4.37 0.39 20.31
C SER A 120 -5.25 -0.33 21.33
N GLY A 121 -5.77 -1.51 20.99
CA GLY A 121 -6.63 -2.30 21.85
C GLY A 121 -5.95 -2.79 23.14
N LYS A 122 -4.73 -3.34 23.05
CA LYS A 122 -3.98 -3.76 24.26
C LYS A 122 -3.66 -2.59 25.19
N HIS A 123 -3.37 -1.41 24.63
CA HIS A 123 -3.19 -0.19 25.42
C HIS A 123 -4.51 0.41 25.94
N GLY A 124 -5.62 0.22 25.22
CA GLY A 124 -6.97 0.57 25.68
C GLY A 124 -7.41 -0.28 26.87
N LEU A 125 -7.18 -1.60 26.82
CA LEU A 125 -7.43 -2.54 27.92
C LEU A 125 -6.64 -2.17 29.19
N SER A 126 -5.36 -1.81 29.06
CA SER A 126 -4.53 -1.39 30.20
C SER A 126 -4.93 -0.01 30.73
N ALA A 127 -5.24 0.96 29.85
CA ALA A 127 -5.77 2.26 30.26
C ALA A 127 -7.10 2.11 31.01
N ALA A 128 -7.95 1.18 30.60
CA ALA A 128 -9.24 0.87 31.25
C ALA A 128 -9.11 0.15 32.61
N SER A 129 -7.89 -0.11 33.13
CA SER A 129 -7.70 -0.42 34.57
C SER A 129 -7.41 0.80 35.43
N VAL A 130 -7.27 1.99 34.83
CA VAL A 130 -7.12 3.27 35.52
C VAL A 130 -8.43 4.06 35.36
N ASP A 131 -8.94 4.66 36.43
CA ASP A 131 -10.19 5.45 36.39
C ASP A 131 -9.93 6.83 35.77
N VAL A 132 -10.08 6.96 34.45
CA VAL A 132 -9.85 8.20 33.69
C VAL A 132 -11.06 9.15 33.72
N SER A 133 -11.88 9.13 34.79
CA SER A 133 -13.00 10.05 35.00
C SER A 133 -12.54 11.44 35.51
N SER A 134 -12.04 12.29 34.60
CA SER A 134 -11.55 13.65 34.94
C SER A 134 -12.41 14.83 34.44
N ASP A 135 -13.50 14.61 33.68
CA ASP A 135 -14.53 15.63 33.47
C ASP A 135 -15.95 15.02 33.37
N PRO A 136 -16.75 15.08 34.47
CA PRO A 136 -18.12 14.56 34.50
C PRO A 136 -19.08 15.20 33.48
N ALA A 137 -18.76 16.38 32.94
CA ALA A 137 -19.60 17.00 31.91
C ALA A 137 -19.51 16.23 30.58
N ALA A 138 -18.32 15.82 30.16
CA ALA A 138 -18.13 15.06 28.93
C ALA A 138 -18.80 13.67 29.00
N VAL A 139 -18.60 12.96 30.12
CA VAL A 139 -19.22 11.64 30.39
C VAL A 139 -20.75 11.72 30.29
N ARG A 140 -21.36 12.77 30.89
CA ARG A 140 -22.83 12.95 30.89
C ARG A 140 -23.40 13.23 29.49
N TRP A 141 -22.67 13.91 28.63
CA TRP A 141 -23.11 14.25 27.27
C TRP A 141 -23.04 13.07 26.30
N LEU A 142 -22.00 12.25 26.42
CA LEU A 142 -21.69 11.24 25.41
C LEU A 142 -22.60 10.01 25.42
N LYS A 143 -23.07 9.58 26.60
CA LYS A 143 -23.49 8.18 26.84
C LYS A 143 -22.46 7.14 26.36
N VAL A 144 -21.18 7.51 26.21
CA VAL A 144 -20.13 6.56 25.80
C VAL A 144 -20.10 5.43 26.80
N ASP A 145 -20.28 4.21 26.30
CA ASP A 145 -20.21 2.99 27.08
C ASP A 145 -18.92 2.98 27.88
N ALA A 146 -19.01 2.54 29.14
CA ALA A 146 -17.96 2.71 30.15
C ALA A 146 -16.74 1.81 29.85
N VAL A 147 -15.97 2.23 28.83
CA VAL A 147 -14.85 1.55 28.17
C VAL A 147 -15.01 0.03 28.23
N ASP A 148 -16.08 -0.50 27.61
CA ASP A 148 -16.44 -1.90 27.78
C ASP A 148 -15.32 -2.80 27.22
N LYS A 149 -14.56 -3.40 28.13
CA LYS A 149 -13.39 -4.25 27.83
C LYS A 149 -13.76 -5.42 26.92
N LYS A 150 -15.04 -5.81 26.89
CA LYS A 150 -15.62 -6.79 25.98
C LYS A 150 -15.53 -6.40 24.51
N GLU A 151 -15.40 -5.12 24.15
CA GLU A 151 -15.21 -4.71 22.75
C GLU A 151 -13.77 -4.86 22.27
N PHE A 152 -12.77 -4.66 23.14
CA PHE A 152 -11.37 -4.75 22.73
C PHE A 152 -10.91 -6.20 22.51
N GLU A 153 -11.32 -7.11 23.40
CA GLU A 153 -10.91 -8.52 23.35
C GLU A 153 -11.19 -9.22 21.99
N PRO A 154 -12.39 -9.10 21.37
CA PRO A 154 -12.64 -9.65 20.03
C PRO A 154 -11.87 -8.89 18.95
N LEU A 155 -11.83 -7.55 18.97
CA LEU A 155 -11.11 -6.75 17.97
C LEU A 155 -9.61 -7.07 17.94
N ILE A 156 -9.01 -7.34 19.11
CA ILE A 156 -7.62 -7.78 19.24
C ILE A 156 -7.46 -9.18 18.65
N LYS A 157 -8.30 -10.15 19.03
CA LYS A 157 -8.20 -11.53 18.54
C LYS A 157 -8.39 -11.62 17.03
N GLU A 158 -9.40 -10.92 16.50
CA GLU A 158 -9.67 -10.82 15.06
C GLU A 158 -8.49 -10.18 14.33
N ALA A 159 -7.90 -9.10 14.87
CA ALA A 159 -6.70 -8.50 14.28
C ALA A 159 -5.45 -9.39 14.41
N GLU A 160 -5.30 -10.18 15.48
CA GLU A 160 -4.18 -11.14 15.65
C GLU A 160 -4.32 -12.36 14.72
N LEU A 161 -5.54 -12.86 14.49
CA LEU A 161 -5.82 -13.88 13.47
C LEU A 161 -5.48 -13.36 12.06
N LEU A 162 -5.97 -12.18 11.68
CA LEU A 162 -5.65 -11.56 10.38
C LEU A 162 -4.14 -11.26 10.21
N ILE A 163 -3.39 -11.01 11.31
CA ILE A 163 -1.92 -10.89 11.29
C ILE A 163 -1.24 -12.27 11.13
N ASP A 164 -1.87 -13.33 11.61
CA ASP A 164 -1.47 -14.72 11.44
C ASP A 164 -1.92 -15.35 10.12
N GLU A 165 -2.81 -14.70 9.37
CA GLU A 165 -3.27 -15.04 8.01
C GLU A 165 -2.45 -14.31 6.92
N LEU A 166 -2.11 -13.04 7.10
CA LEU A 166 -1.33 -12.22 6.14
C LEU A 166 0.19 -12.50 6.16
N LYS A 167 0.63 -13.75 6.39
CA LYS A 167 1.96 -13.99 6.97
C LYS A 167 2.68 -15.34 6.75
N THR A 168 2.26 -16.41 6.07
CA THR A 168 0.97 -16.95 5.53
C THR A 168 0.30 -16.43 4.25
N MET A 169 0.60 -15.24 3.70
CA MET A 169 0.19 -14.82 2.33
C MET A 169 1.18 -13.79 1.76
N ASP A 170 1.89 -14.10 0.67
CA ASP A 170 2.66 -13.11 -0.11
C ASP A 170 1.98 -12.85 -1.47
N VAL A 171 1.56 -11.59 -1.66
CA VAL A 171 1.40 -10.82 -2.93
C VAL A 171 0.73 -11.58 -4.11
N GLU A 172 -0.49 -11.23 -4.54
CA GLU A 172 -0.81 -9.99 -5.27
C GLU A 172 -2.29 -9.55 -5.10
N ILE A 173 -2.58 -8.27 -5.39
CA ILE A 173 -3.95 -7.72 -5.38
C ILE A 173 -4.17 -6.92 -6.67
N GLU A 174 -4.69 -7.59 -7.71
CA GLU A 174 -5.35 -6.88 -8.80
C GLU A 174 -6.70 -6.33 -8.35
N MET A 175 -7.02 -5.09 -8.74
CA MET A 175 -8.31 -4.47 -8.46
C MET A 175 -9.10 -4.30 -9.75
N PRO A 176 -10.33 -4.85 -9.86
CA PRO A 176 -11.18 -4.63 -11.02
C PRO A 176 -11.55 -3.14 -11.18
N GLU A 177 -11.09 -2.51 -12.25
CA GLU A 177 -11.74 -1.32 -12.79
C GLU A 177 -12.89 -1.75 -13.70
N GLU A 178 -14.16 -1.51 -13.31
CA GLU A 178 -15.19 -1.32 -14.34
C GLU A 178 -16.12 -0.13 -14.07
N VAL A 179 -16.25 0.68 -15.11
CA VAL A 179 -17.03 1.90 -15.19
C VAL A 179 -18.53 1.58 -15.11
N CYS A 180 -19.28 2.32 -14.28
CA CYS A 180 -20.74 2.35 -14.36
C CYS A 180 -21.22 3.65 -15.02
N ASP A 181 -21.91 3.51 -16.16
CA ASP A 181 -22.43 4.63 -16.95
C ASP A 181 -23.46 5.50 -16.22
N ALA A 182 -23.35 6.81 -16.39
CA ALA A 182 -24.34 7.76 -15.89
C ALA A 182 -25.65 7.65 -16.69
N LYS A 183 -26.72 7.15 -16.06
CA LYS A 183 -28.05 7.07 -16.68
C LYS A 183 -28.55 8.45 -17.12
N LYS A 184 -29.00 8.54 -18.38
CA LYS A 184 -29.56 9.75 -19.00
C LYS A 184 -30.82 10.24 -18.29
N SER A 185 -30.95 11.55 -18.13
CA SER A 185 -32.26 12.21 -17.88
C SER A 185 -32.25 13.67 -18.34
N THR A 186 -32.41 13.93 -19.65
CA THR A 186 -32.75 15.28 -20.20
C THR A 186 -33.49 15.17 -21.54
N GLU A 187 -34.60 14.45 -21.57
CA GLU A 187 -35.65 14.76 -22.54
C GLU A 187 -36.28 16.13 -22.16
N LEU A 188 -36.86 16.87 -23.13
CA LEU A 188 -37.38 18.26 -23.08
C LEU A 188 -36.44 19.42 -23.49
N VAL A 189 -35.22 19.18 -24.02
CA VAL A 189 -34.32 20.27 -24.50
C VAL A 189 -34.04 20.21 -26.01
N GLU A 190 -34.13 19.04 -26.66
CA GLU A 190 -33.65 18.81 -28.03
C GLU A 190 -34.35 19.64 -29.11
N ASP A 191 -35.65 19.92 -28.97
CA ASP A 191 -36.44 20.74 -29.92
C ASP A 191 -35.87 22.16 -30.09
N ARG A 192 -35.35 22.78 -29.01
CA ARG A 192 -34.77 24.14 -29.10
C ARG A 192 -33.35 24.11 -29.66
N VAL A 193 -32.57 23.08 -29.34
CA VAL A 193 -31.16 22.98 -29.78
C VAL A 193 -31.09 22.61 -31.26
N SER A 194 -31.92 21.68 -31.74
CA SER A 194 -32.02 21.35 -33.17
C SER A 194 -32.43 22.56 -34.03
N GLU A 195 -33.41 23.36 -33.57
CA GLU A 195 -33.79 24.62 -34.23
C GLU A 195 -32.65 25.66 -34.25
N LEU A 196 -31.70 25.61 -33.31
CA LEU A 196 -30.53 26.50 -33.26
C LEU A 196 -29.36 25.99 -34.13
N ARG A 197 -29.15 24.67 -34.24
CA ARG A 197 -28.16 24.07 -35.18
C ARG A 197 -28.43 24.52 -36.61
N SER A 198 -29.68 24.38 -37.06
CA SER A 198 -30.11 24.78 -38.41
C SER A 198 -29.88 26.26 -38.70
N TYR A 199 -30.08 27.13 -37.71
CA TYR A 199 -29.80 28.56 -37.83
C TYR A 199 -28.28 28.84 -37.87
N TRP A 200 -27.51 28.22 -36.98
CA TRP A 200 -26.05 28.38 -36.91
C TRP A 200 -25.35 27.94 -38.19
N VAL A 201 -25.72 26.79 -38.76
CA VAL A 201 -25.14 26.30 -40.03
C VAL A 201 -25.25 27.37 -41.13
N GLY A 202 -26.41 28.03 -41.25
CA GLY A 202 -26.67 29.10 -42.21
C GLY A 202 -26.00 30.46 -41.95
N LEU A 203 -25.30 30.66 -40.82
CA LEU A 203 -24.57 31.90 -40.57
C LEU A 203 -23.25 31.97 -41.35
N ASP A 204 -22.91 33.17 -41.82
CA ASP A 204 -21.62 33.45 -42.46
C ASP A 204 -20.43 33.22 -41.50
N VAL A 205 -19.28 32.87 -42.10
CA VAL A 205 -18.00 32.62 -41.41
C VAL A 205 -17.54 33.82 -40.59
N LYS A 206 -17.75 35.07 -41.05
CA LYS A 206 -17.41 36.26 -40.26
C LYS A 206 -18.28 36.36 -39.01
N VAL A 207 -19.60 36.17 -39.14
CA VAL A 207 -20.55 36.21 -38.02
C VAL A 207 -20.20 35.15 -36.97
N LYS A 208 -19.92 33.90 -37.40
CA LYS A 208 -19.47 32.81 -36.51
C LYS A 208 -18.18 33.15 -35.74
N ARG A 209 -17.23 33.83 -36.39
CA ARG A 209 -15.95 34.24 -35.77
C ARG A 209 -16.09 35.46 -34.85
N ASP A 210 -16.99 36.39 -35.16
CA ASP A 210 -17.27 37.56 -34.31
C ASP A 210 -18.11 37.17 -33.08
N PHE A 211 -18.94 36.13 -33.16
CA PHE A 211 -19.71 35.57 -32.04
C PHE A 211 -18.83 35.01 -30.89
N LEU A 212 -17.58 34.60 -31.18
CA LEU A 212 -16.62 34.13 -30.18
C LEU A 212 -15.90 35.26 -29.41
N LYS A 213 -16.19 36.53 -29.71
CA LYS A 213 -15.59 37.71 -29.09
C LYS A 213 -16.56 38.33 -28.09
N VAL A 214 -16.56 37.82 -26.86
CA VAL A 214 -17.50 38.28 -25.83
C VAL A 214 -16.99 39.57 -25.20
N SER A 215 -17.66 40.69 -25.51
CA SER A 215 -17.44 41.97 -24.81
C SER A 215 -17.73 41.80 -23.32
N ILE A 216 -16.75 42.14 -22.48
CA ILE A 216 -16.87 42.06 -21.02
C ILE A 216 -17.94 43.05 -20.51
N GLU A 217 -18.11 44.21 -21.15
CA GLU A 217 -19.17 45.17 -20.82
C GLU A 217 -20.57 44.57 -21.04
N LYS A 218 -20.81 43.93 -22.20
CA LYS A 218 -22.07 43.23 -22.48
C LYS A 218 -22.34 42.09 -21.50
N LEU A 219 -21.33 41.26 -21.21
CA LEU A 219 -21.46 40.17 -20.22
C LEU A 219 -21.79 40.73 -18.83
N THR A 220 -21.15 41.83 -18.44
CA THR A 220 -21.36 42.52 -17.16
C THR A 220 -22.77 43.11 -17.05
N SER A 221 -23.33 43.65 -18.14
CA SER A 221 -24.72 44.18 -18.15
C SER A 221 -25.76 43.05 -18.10
N PHE A 222 -25.53 41.95 -18.82
CA PHE A 222 -26.36 40.74 -18.77
C PHE A 222 -26.37 40.11 -17.36
N VAL A 223 -25.20 39.85 -16.77
CA VAL A 223 -25.10 39.25 -15.43
C VAL A 223 -25.72 40.13 -14.35
N ARG A 224 -25.62 41.47 -14.47
CA ARG A 224 -26.33 42.42 -13.60
C ARG A 224 -27.84 42.29 -13.69
N GLY A 225 -28.39 42.06 -14.89
CA GLY A 225 -29.82 41.85 -15.11
C GLY A 225 -30.34 40.51 -14.59
N VAL A 226 -29.60 39.42 -14.85
CA VAL A 226 -30.03 38.04 -14.52
C VAL A 226 -29.69 37.66 -13.07
N HIS A 227 -28.46 37.89 -12.63
CA HIS A 227 -27.92 37.42 -11.34
C HIS A 227 -27.78 38.53 -10.27
N LYS A 228 -28.23 39.75 -10.58
CA LYS A 228 -28.24 40.92 -9.67
C LYS A 228 -26.83 41.25 -9.14
N SER A 229 -26.71 41.86 -7.96
CA SER A 229 -25.42 42.20 -7.34
C SER A 229 -24.55 40.98 -7.09
N LYS A 230 -25.07 39.93 -6.44
CA LYS A 230 -24.26 38.74 -6.07
C LYS A 230 -23.53 38.11 -7.26
N GLY A 231 -24.19 37.97 -8.42
CA GLY A 231 -23.53 37.47 -9.63
C GLY A 231 -22.54 38.47 -10.24
N LEU A 232 -22.87 39.76 -10.23
CA LEU A 232 -21.99 40.83 -10.70
C LEU A 232 -20.69 40.91 -9.89
N ASP A 233 -20.76 40.72 -8.57
CA ASP A 233 -19.60 40.83 -7.68
C ASP A 233 -18.69 39.60 -7.78
N VAL A 234 -19.25 38.40 -7.99
CA VAL A 234 -18.48 37.19 -8.35
C VAL A 234 -17.81 37.35 -9.72
N LEU A 235 -18.52 37.84 -10.73
CA LEU A 235 -17.97 38.08 -12.07
C LEU A 235 -16.79 39.07 -12.04
N LYS A 236 -16.91 40.18 -11.31
CA LYS A 236 -15.79 41.13 -11.12
C LYS A 236 -14.59 40.46 -10.46
N HIS A 237 -14.78 39.79 -9.33
CA HIS A 237 -13.70 39.13 -8.59
C HIS A 237 -12.92 38.15 -9.48
N VAL A 238 -13.62 37.35 -10.28
CA VAL A 238 -13.01 36.43 -11.25
C VAL A 238 -12.22 37.19 -12.32
N LEU A 239 -12.80 38.23 -12.93
CA LEU A 239 -12.14 39.00 -14.00
C LEU A 239 -10.95 39.81 -13.50
N ASP A 240 -11.01 40.39 -12.30
CA ASP A 240 -9.91 41.14 -11.69
C ASP A 240 -8.76 40.19 -11.28
N THR A 241 -9.08 39.00 -10.76
CA THR A 241 -8.10 37.93 -10.51
C THR A 241 -7.41 37.49 -11.79
N ALA A 242 -8.20 37.20 -12.84
CA ALA A 242 -7.71 36.80 -14.16
C ALA A 242 -6.82 37.87 -14.81
N ARG A 243 -7.22 39.14 -14.73
CA ARG A 243 -6.45 40.30 -15.23
C ARG A 243 -5.14 40.49 -14.48
N GLY A 244 -5.14 40.34 -13.16
CA GLY A 244 -3.94 40.47 -12.32
C GLY A 244 -2.93 39.34 -12.54
N GLN A 245 -3.40 38.08 -12.46
CA GLN A 245 -2.53 36.89 -12.45
C GLN A 245 -2.25 36.31 -13.85
N LYS A 246 -3.03 36.69 -14.87
CA LYS A 246 -2.97 36.13 -16.24
C LYS A 246 -3.15 34.60 -16.27
N LYS A 247 -3.88 34.08 -15.28
CA LYS A 247 -4.28 32.67 -15.11
C LYS A 247 -5.71 32.60 -14.61
N TRP A 248 -6.43 31.55 -14.96
CA TRP A 248 -7.74 31.23 -14.38
C TRP A 248 -7.66 30.44 -13.07
N THR A 249 -6.61 29.63 -12.91
CA THR A 249 -6.42 28.77 -11.73
C THR A 249 -5.83 29.55 -10.56
N VAL A 250 -6.46 29.42 -9.39
CA VAL A 250 -5.95 29.86 -8.08
C VAL A 250 -6.01 28.72 -7.09
N TRP A 251 -5.28 28.80 -5.98
CA TRP A 251 -5.31 27.79 -4.91
C TRP A 251 -6.00 28.38 -3.68
N VAL A 252 -7.04 27.72 -3.17
CA VAL A 252 -7.87 28.25 -2.08
C VAL A 252 -7.90 27.28 -0.90
N CYS A 253 -7.58 27.80 0.27
CA CYS A 253 -7.78 27.15 1.56
C CYS A 253 -9.27 26.83 1.78
N ARG A 254 -9.65 25.55 1.95
CA ARG A 254 -11.06 25.17 2.22
C ARG A 254 -11.45 25.27 3.71
N THR A 255 -10.56 25.76 4.58
CA THR A 255 -10.89 26.03 6.00
C THR A 255 -11.24 27.50 6.22
N LYS A 256 -11.68 27.81 7.45
CA LYS A 256 -11.81 29.16 8.05
C LYS A 256 -10.63 30.12 7.86
N CYS A 257 -9.50 29.67 7.34
CA CYS A 257 -8.41 30.56 6.95
C CYS A 257 -8.75 31.38 5.69
N ASP A 258 -9.56 30.83 4.77
CA ASP A 258 -10.03 31.44 3.51
C ASP A 258 -8.90 32.07 2.62
N GLU A 259 -7.63 31.71 2.85
CA GLU A 259 -6.44 32.18 2.13
C GLU A 259 -6.44 31.77 0.65
N VAL A 260 -6.01 32.69 -0.23
CA VAL A 260 -5.92 32.49 -1.68
C VAL A 260 -4.47 32.64 -2.16
N CYS A 261 -3.87 31.53 -2.54
CA CYS A 261 -2.51 31.44 -3.08
C CYS A 261 -2.51 31.43 -4.62
N PHE A 262 -1.46 31.98 -5.22
CA PHE A 262 -1.33 32.12 -6.68
C PHE A 262 -0.37 31.12 -7.33
N SER A 263 0.25 30.25 -6.53
CA SER A 263 0.99 29.08 -6.99
C SER A 263 0.77 27.86 -6.08
N ALA A 264 1.11 26.67 -6.59
CA ALA A 264 1.04 25.42 -5.84
C ALA A 264 2.04 25.41 -4.66
N GLU A 265 3.20 26.03 -4.82
CA GLU A 265 4.25 26.15 -3.80
C GLU A 265 3.78 27.02 -2.64
N GLN A 266 3.21 28.20 -2.94
CA GLN A 266 2.59 29.07 -1.94
C GLN A 266 1.49 28.33 -1.15
N CYS A 267 0.65 27.57 -1.86
CA CYS A 267 -0.39 26.75 -1.22
C CYS A 267 0.21 25.65 -0.34
N ARG A 268 1.27 24.97 -0.79
CA ARG A 268 1.96 23.93 0.00
C ARG A 268 2.54 24.52 1.29
N THR A 269 3.32 25.59 1.21
CA THR A 269 3.91 26.25 2.38
C THR A 269 2.85 26.79 3.34
N HIS A 270 1.74 27.34 2.83
CA HIS A 270 0.59 27.72 3.65
C HIS A 270 -0.01 26.54 4.43
N LEU A 271 -0.23 25.39 3.76
CA LEU A 271 -0.76 24.17 4.41
C LEU A 271 0.21 23.63 5.48
N GLU A 272 1.51 23.63 5.16
CA GLU A 272 2.59 23.22 6.06
C GLU A 272 2.61 24.10 7.33
N GLU A 273 2.60 25.43 7.19
CA GLU A 273 2.65 26.38 8.31
C GLU A 273 1.34 26.50 9.11
N LYS A 274 0.18 26.57 8.45
CA LYS A 274 -1.09 26.96 9.09
C LYS A 274 -1.98 25.76 9.44
N HIS A 275 -1.74 24.61 8.83
CA HIS A 275 -2.60 23.43 8.97
C HIS A 275 -1.85 22.16 9.41
N ALA A 276 -0.61 22.30 9.91
CA ALA A 276 0.21 21.19 10.41
C ALA A 276 0.37 20.04 9.38
N ALA A 277 0.47 20.40 8.09
CA ALA A 277 0.73 19.46 7.00
C ALA A 277 2.23 19.06 6.89
N ASP A 278 3.09 19.66 7.71
CA ASP A 278 4.50 19.32 7.82
C ASP A 278 4.84 18.58 9.13
N PHE A 279 5.99 17.90 9.14
CA PHE A 279 6.60 17.37 10.36
C PHE A 279 8.09 17.72 10.39
N LYS A 280 8.54 18.38 11.46
CA LYS A 280 9.95 18.68 11.71
C LYS A 280 10.42 17.96 12.98
N PRO A 281 11.57 17.24 12.97
CA PRO A 281 12.13 16.61 14.16
C PRO A 281 12.63 17.64 15.19
N SER A 282 12.91 17.18 16.41
CA SER A 282 13.39 18.04 17.51
C SER A 282 14.84 18.50 17.39
N SER A 283 15.63 17.88 16.51
CA SER A 283 16.98 18.28 16.13
C SER A 283 17.16 18.07 14.64
N GLU A 284 17.95 18.93 13.98
CA GLU A 284 18.36 18.72 12.59
C GLU A 284 19.33 17.51 12.47
N GLU A 285 20.08 17.20 13.53
CA GLU A 285 21.01 16.06 13.59
C GLU A 285 20.28 14.69 13.60
N ASP A 286 19.05 14.65 14.14
CA ASP A 286 18.21 13.44 14.13
C ASP A 286 17.64 13.14 12.73
N MET A 287 17.61 14.13 11.83
CA MET A 287 16.86 14.12 10.57
C MET A 287 17.35 13.04 9.60
N VAL A 288 16.42 12.28 9.02
CA VAL A 288 16.76 11.22 8.06
C VAL A 288 17.01 11.82 6.68
N MET A 289 18.29 11.96 6.33
CA MET A 289 18.69 12.45 5.02
C MET A 289 18.57 11.38 3.94
N ARG A 290 17.78 11.68 2.90
CA ARG A 290 17.70 10.90 1.65
C ARG A 290 19.02 10.97 0.89
N ILE A 291 19.41 9.90 0.21
CA ILE A 291 20.61 9.92 -0.63
C ILE A 291 20.41 10.85 -1.84
N GLY A 292 21.42 11.65 -2.19
CA GLY A 292 21.31 12.62 -3.28
C GLY A 292 21.24 11.98 -4.67
N ARG A 293 20.61 12.68 -5.64
CA ARG A 293 20.42 12.21 -7.04
C ARG A 293 21.73 11.76 -7.72
N ASN A 294 22.87 12.35 -7.34
CA ASN A 294 24.20 11.95 -7.81
C ASN A 294 24.54 10.48 -7.52
N TRP A 295 24.02 9.93 -6.41
CA TRP A 295 24.26 8.54 -6.01
C TRP A 295 23.34 7.54 -6.72
N VAL A 296 22.09 7.94 -7.02
CA VAL A 296 21.12 7.12 -7.77
C VAL A 296 21.66 6.76 -9.16
N ASN A 297 22.14 7.76 -9.91
CA ASN A 297 22.72 7.54 -11.24
C ASN A 297 23.97 6.64 -11.15
N LYS A 298 24.85 6.88 -10.17
CA LYS A 298 26.04 6.05 -9.92
C LYS A 298 25.69 4.57 -9.66
N ILE A 299 24.63 4.26 -8.91
CA ILE A 299 24.22 2.87 -8.64
C ILE A 299 23.75 2.18 -9.94
N ARG A 300 22.82 2.82 -10.67
CA ARG A 300 22.18 2.25 -11.87
C ARG A 300 23.17 2.05 -13.01
N ASP A 301 23.95 3.07 -13.33
CA ASP A 301 24.75 3.15 -14.55
C ASP A 301 26.13 2.43 -14.43
N GLY A 302 26.33 1.68 -13.33
CA GLY A 302 27.59 1.04 -12.96
C GLY A 302 27.83 -0.37 -13.51
N GLY A 303 29.12 -0.71 -13.68
CA GLY A 303 29.61 -2.06 -13.94
C GLY A 303 30.02 -2.76 -12.65
N TRP A 304 29.10 -3.57 -12.11
CA TRP A 304 29.21 -4.22 -10.79
C TRP A 304 29.93 -5.57 -10.87
N GLU A 305 31.21 -5.55 -11.23
CA GLU A 305 32.07 -6.75 -11.26
C GLU A 305 33.08 -6.73 -10.11
N PRO A 306 33.43 -7.90 -9.53
CA PRO A 306 34.29 -7.97 -8.35
C PRO A 306 35.71 -7.48 -8.65
N VAL A 307 36.24 -6.65 -7.76
CA VAL A 307 37.63 -6.16 -7.82
C VAL A 307 38.55 -7.20 -7.18
N ASP A 308 39.72 -7.43 -7.79
CA ASP A 308 40.80 -8.17 -7.14
C ASP A 308 41.35 -7.31 -6.00
N THR A 309 40.88 -7.58 -4.79
CA THR A 309 41.17 -6.76 -3.62
C THR A 309 42.65 -6.81 -3.24
N VAL A 310 43.35 -7.93 -3.49
CA VAL A 310 44.78 -8.07 -3.16
C VAL A 310 45.62 -7.19 -4.09
N VAL A 311 45.40 -7.29 -5.40
CA VAL A 311 46.11 -6.47 -6.39
C VAL A 311 45.73 -5.00 -6.23
N ALA A 312 44.46 -4.67 -5.95
CA ALA A 312 44.02 -3.31 -5.74
C ALA A 312 44.61 -2.66 -4.46
N VAL A 313 44.77 -3.42 -3.37
CA VAL A 313 45.50 -2.96 -2.16
C VAL A 313 46.96 -2.66 -2.49
N GLU A 314 47.65 -3.54 -3.23
CA GLU A 314 49.05 -3.31 -3.60
C GLU A 314 49.20 -2.11 -4.54
N MET A 315 48.26 -1.89 -5.47
CA MET A 315 48.19 -0.65 -6.27
C MET A 315 47.99 0.60 -5.40
N ILE A 316 47.10 0.57 -4.41
CA ILE A 316 46.90 1.71 -3.49
C ILE A 316 48.15 2.00 -2.64
N LYS A 317 48.88 0.95 -2.20
CA LYS A 317 50.12 1.11 -1.43
C LYS A 317 51.32 1.58 -2.27
N THR A 318 51.43 1.14 -3.53
CA THR A 318 52.63 1.39 -4.37
C THR A 318 52.48 2.52 -5.38
N GLN A 319 51.26 2.83 -5.82
CA GLN A 319 50.94 3.71 -6.97
C GLN A 319 49.84 4.74 -6.61
N LEU A 320 49.82 5.21 -5.36
CA LEU A 320 48.75 6.05 -4.81
C LEU A 320 48.39 7.28 -5.68
N GLU A 321 49.37 7.96 -6.27
CA GLU A 321 49.12 9.14 -7.10
C GLU A 321 48.52 8.81 -8.48
N ASP A 322 48.84 7.65 -9.06
CA ASP A 322 48.19 7.16 -10.29
C ASP A 322 46.75 6.69 -10.00
N VAL A 323 46.53 6.06 -8.85
CA VAL A 323 45.20 5.69 -8.36
C VAL A 323 44.35 6.94 -8.12
N LYS A 324 44.87 7.97 -7.46
CA LYS A 324 44.22 9.30 -7.38
C LYS A 324 43.90 9.85 -8.77
N ALA A 325 44.89 9.87 -9.67
CA ALA A 325 44.73 10.43 -11.01
C ALA A 325 43.63 9.74 -11.83
N PHE A 326 43.39 8.42 -11.69
CA PHE A 326 42.24 7.77 -12.34
C PHE A 326 40.94 7.87 -11.53
N THR A 327 40.98 7.75 -10.21
CA THR A 327 39.77 7.82 -9.38
C THR A 327 39.14 9.21 -9.43
N THR A 328 39.91 10.29 -9.33
CA THR A 328 39.42 11.67 -9.51
C THR A 328 38.81 11.88 -10.91
N ARG A 329 39.39 11.32 -11.97
CA ARG A 329 38.79 11.35 -13.33
C ARG A 329 37.43 10.62 -13.37
N SER A 330 37.30 9.51 -12.66
CA SER A 330 36.05 8.74 -12.58
C SER A 330 35.02 9.30 -11.58
N ARG A 331 35.41 10.14 -10.62
CA ARG A 331 34.60 10.57 -9.44
C ARG A 331 33.17 11.01 -9.75
N LYS A 332 32.97 11.72 -10.87
CA LYS A 332 31.63 12.15 -11.34
C LYS A 332 30.77 10.98 -11.83
N LYS A 333 31.35 10.03 -12.57
CA LYS A 333 30.66 8.79 -13.02
C LYS A 333 30.51 7.76 -11.90
N GLY A 334 31.40 7.78 -10.91
CA GLY A 334 31.45 6.82 -9.80
C GLY A 334 32.10 5.47 -10.11
N TRP A 335 32.66 5.29 -11.32
CA TRP A 335 33.23 4.02 -11.78
C TRP A 335 34.50 4.22 -12.61
N SER A 336 35.56 3.50 -12.25
CA SER A 336 36.79 3.34 -13.03
C SER A 336 36.90 1.91 -13.55
N ASN A 337 37.36 1.76 -14.79
CA ASN A 337 37.74 0.49 -15.42
C ASN A 337 39.25 0.19 -15.33
N GLN A 338 40.00 0.97 -14.54
CA GLN A 338 41.43 0.76 -14.27
C GLN A 338 41.69 -0.04 -12.97
N TRP A 339 40.63 -0.47 -12.26
CA TRP A 339 40.77 -1.43 -11.16
C TRP A 339 40.94 -2.86 -11.70
N PRO A 340 41.75 -3.71 -11.04
CA PRO A 340 41.90 -5.11 -11.42
C PRO A 340 40.61 -5.87 -11.08
N LEU A 341 40.18 -6.79 -11.94
CA LEU A 341 38.96 -7.57 -11.76
C LEU A 341 39.28 -9.02 -11.40
N ALA A 342 38.53 -9.57 -10.46
CA ALA A 342 38.62 -10.98 -10.06
C ALA A 342 37.66 -11.85 -10.91
N LEU A 343 38.05 -13.11 -11.13
CA LEU A 343 37.16 -14.13 -11.70
C LEU A 343 36.43 -14.86 -10.57
N ASP A 344 35.47 -14.18 -9.94
CA ASP A 344 34.63 -14.72 -8.85
C ASP A 344 33.14 -14.60 -9.20
N GLU A 345 32.55 -15.70 -9.66
CA GLU A 345 31.15 -15.76 -10.09
C GLU A 345 30.17 -15.59 -8.90
N GLU A 346 30.53 -16.03 -7.69
CA GLU A 346 29.70 -15.88 -6.49
C GLU A 346 29.65 -14.41 -6.05
N ARG A 347 30.80 -13.72 -6.02
CA ARG A 347 30.85 -12.27 -5.77
C ARG A 347 30.13 -11.49 -6.87
N SER A 348 30.30 -11.85 -8.15
CA SER A 348 29.58 -11.20 -9.26
C SER A 348 28.06 -11.38 -9.14
N GLY A 349 27.57 -12.58 -8.77
CA GLY A 349 26.15 -12.83 -8.48
C GLY A 349 25.60 -11.99 -7.32
N LEU A 350 26.31 -11.99 -6.18
CA LEU A 350 25.95 -11.19 -5.01
C LEU A 350 25.95 -9.67 -5.31
N LEU A 351 26.91 -9.18 -6.09
CA LEU A 351 26.99 -7.78 -6.52
C LEU A 351 25.81 -7.40 -7.43
N LYS A 352 25.39 -8.28 -8.34
CA LYS A 352 24.21 -8.09 -9.20
C LYS A 352 22.92 -8.03 -8.37
N GLU A 353 22.76 -8.88 -7.38
CA GLU A 353 21.59 -8.88 -6.49
C GLU A 353 21.56 -7.63 -5.58
N ILE A 354 22.70 -7.22 -5.03
CA ILE A 354 22.84 -5.97 -4.25
C ILE A 354 22.56 -4.74 -5.12
N LYS A 355 22.98 -4.74 -6.40
CA LYS A 355 22.65 -3.67 -7.35
C LYS A 355 21.13 -3.53 -7.50
N LEU A 356 20.40 -4.62 -7.75
CA LEU A 356 18.95 -4.60 -7.92
C LEU A 356 18.23 -4.07 -6.67
N LEU A 357 18.62 -4.54 -5.48
CA LEU A 357 18.07 -4.05 -4.22
C LEU A 357 18.33 -2.55 -4.03
N LEU A 358 19.56 -2.07 -4.27
CA LEU A 358 19.89 -0.65 -4.14
C LEU A 358 19.19 0.23 -5.20
N VAL A 359 19.00 -0.25 -6.43
CA VAL A 359 18.20 0.45 -7.45
C VAL A 359 16.75 0.60 -6.97
N SER A 360 16.12 -0.48 -6.51
CA SER A 360 14.74 -0.43 -5.98
C SER A 360 14.61 0.57 -4.81
N LEU A 361 15.55 0.59 -3.86
CA LEU A 361 15.54 1.55 -2.74
C LEU A 361 15.75 3.00 -3.21
N CYS A 362 16.46 3.22 -4.31
CA CYS A 362 16.63 4.54 -4.93
C CYS A 362 15.37 5.00 -5.69
N GLU A 363 14.72 4.11 -6.44
CA GLU A 363 13.49 4.41 -7.18
C GLU A 363 12.33 4.74 -6.23
N HIS A 364 12.21 4.00 -5.12
CA HIS A 364 11.31 4.31 -4.02
C HIS A 364 11.79 5.47 -3.12
N GLN A 365 12.96 6.06 -3.39
CA GLN A 365 13.56 7.19 -2.65
C GLN A 365 13.80 6.96 -1.14
N ILE A 366 13.87 5.70 -0.70
CA ILE A 366 14.04 5.30 0.71
C ILE A 366 15.47 4.92 1.10
N LEU A 367 16.43 4.96 0.17
CA LEU A 367 17.85 4.83 0.50
C LEU A 367 18.33 6.08 1.26
N SER A 368 18.68 5.91 2.55
CA SER A 368 19.19 7.00 3.40
C SER A 368 20.72 7.09 3.38
N CYS A 369 21.26 8.25 3.76
CA CYS A 369 22.69 8.43 4.00
C CYS A 369 23.23 7.44 5.05
N SER A 370 22.46 7.14 6.09
CA SER A 370 22.81 6.16 7.13
C SER A 370 23.08 4.77 6.56
N ILE A 371 22.30 4.32 5.57
CA ILE A 371 22.50 3.01 4.91
C ILE A 371 23.77 3.03 4.04
N ARG A 372 23.99 4.10 3.28
CA ARG A 372 25.26 4.31 2.53
C ARG A 372 26.45 4.24 3.47
N ASP A 373 26.40 4.97 4.58
CA ASP A 373 27.52 5.09 5.53
C ASP A 373 27.77 3.78 6.28
N TRP A 374 26.72 2.99 6.55
CA TRP A 374 26.85 1.62 7.06
C TRP A 374 27.53 0.68 6.06
N VAL A 375 27.15 0.73 4.77
CA VAL A 375 27.82 -0.06 3.72
C VAL A 375 29.30 0.31 3.60
N MET A 376 29.66 1.60 3.70
CA MET A 376 31.07 2.04 3.66
C MET A 376 31.91 1.55 4.83
N ARG A 377 31.31 1.25 6.00
CA ARG A 377 32.07 0.72 7.16
C ARG A 377 32.67 -0.66 6.86
N PHE A 378 32.07 -1.47 5.99
CA PHE A 378 32.67 -2.74 5.54
C PHE A 378 33.97 -2.48 4.77
N LEU A 379 33.96 -1.59 3.77
CA LEU A 379 35.16 -1.22 3.00
C LEU A 379 36.29 -0.72 3.91
N VAL A 380 35.99 0.22 4.80
CA VAL A 380 36.97 0.83 5.71
C VAL A 380 37.56 -0.21 6.65
N LYS A 381 36.76 -1.16 7.14
CA LYS A 381 37.24 -2.26 7.98
C LYS A 381 38.10 -3.24 7.16
N HIS A 382 37.58 -3.77 6.07
CA HIS A 382 38.23 -4.82 5.28
C HIS A 382 39.57 -4.35 4.71
N LEU A 383 39.64 -3.16 4.11
CA LEU A 383 40.89 -2.63 3.58
C LEU A 383 41.84 -2.15 4.70
N GLY A 384 41.30 -1.77 5.87
CA GLY A 384 42.09 -1.48 7.07
C GLY A 384 42.79 -2.71 7.65
N GLU A 385 42.16 -3.89 7.59
CA GLU A 385 42.78 -5.19 7.92
C GLU A 385 43.95 -5.55 6.98
N HIS A 386 44.00 -4.93 5.79
CA HIS A 386 45.11 -4.99 4.84
C HIS A 386 46.04 -3.76 4.88
N GLU A 387 46.05 -3.00 5.98
CA GLU A 387 46.89 -1.81 6.24
C GLU A 387 46.63 -0.59 5.32
N VAL A 388 45.50 -0.52 4.60
CA VAL A 388 45.14 0.68 3.84
C VAL A 388 44.50 1.70 4.77
N SER A 389 45.09 2.90 4.85
CA SER A 389 44.56 3.95 5.73
C SER A 389 43.22 4.50 5.23
N GLU A 390 42.33 4.88 6.14
CA GLU A 390 41.06 5.53 5.78
C GLU A 390 41.27 6.83 5.00
N GLN A 391 42.38 7.55 5.25
CA GLN A 391 42.76 8.71 4.46
C GLN A 391 43.10 8.33 3.01
N SER A 392 43.81 7.22 2.79
CA SER A 392 44.08 6.69 1.44
C SER A 392 42.78 6.35 0.69
N LEU A 393 41.76 5.84 1.38
CA LEU A 393 40.45 5.54 0.78
C LEU A 393 39.66 6.81 0.41
N LYS A 394 39.80 7.89 1.21
CA LYS A 394 39.23 9.21 0.94
C LYS A 394 39.96 9.92 -0.21
N ASP A 395 41.29 9.87 -0.22
CA ASP A 395 42.17 10.35 -1.29
C ASP A 395 41.84 9.68 -2.63
N CYS A 396 41.53 8.38 -2.63
CA CYS A 396 41.08 7.62 -3.80
C CYS A 396 39.57 7.76 -4.12
N HIS A 397 38.85 8.65 -3.41
CA HIS A 397 37.40 8.86 -3.49
C HIS A 397 36.52 7.59 -3.39
N LEU A 398 37.04 6.44 -2.94
CA LEU A 398 36.33 5.16 -2.98
C LEU A 398 35.06 5.20 -2.13
N VAL A 399 35.16 5.78 -0.93
CA VAL A 399 34.04 5.98 0.01
C VAL A 399 32.94 6.93 -0.52
N GLU A 400 33.19 7.67 -1.61
CA GLU A 400 32.20 8.54 -2.27
C GLU A 400 31.44 7.84 -3.41
N THR A 401 31.68 6.55 -3.62
CA THR A 401 31.21 5.80 -4.80
C THR A 401 30.66 4.42 -4.44
N PRO A 402 29.67 3.89 -5.18
CA PRO A 402 29.20 2.52 -5.02
C PRO A 402 30.23 1.47 -5.47
N GLN A 403 31.22 1.83 -6.28
CA GLN A 403 32.26 0.88 -6.76
C GLN A 403 33.07 0.27 -5.61
N SER A 404 33.18 0.96 -4.46
CA SER A 404 33.72 0.39 -3.21
C SER A 404 33.13 -0.97 -2.85
N ILE A 405 31.84 -1.20 -3.10
CA ILE A 405 31.15 -2.45 -2.74
C ILE A 405 31.76 -3.65 -3.50
N CYS A 406 32.37 -3.42 -4.67
CA CYS A 406 33.01 -4.46 -5.49
C CYS A 406 34.31 -5.02 -4.88
N PHE A 407 34.92 -4.31 -3.93
CA PHE A 407 36.11 -4.75 -3.18
C PHE A 407 35.77 -5.69 -2.02
N LEU A 408 34.50 -5.81 -1.64
CA LEU A 408 34.08 -6.56 -0.45
C LEU A 408 34.02 -8.06 -0.71
N GLU A 409 34.29 -8.84 0.33
CA GLU A 409 34.28 -10.29 0.25
C GLU A 409 32.88 -10.90 0.44
N ARG A 410 32.75 -12.17 0.03
CA ARG A 410 31.47 -12.94 -0.02
C ARG A 410 30.63 -12.81 1.24
N ASP A 411 31.27 -12.88 2.41
CA ASP A 411 30.63 -12.78 3.73
C ASP A 411 30.11 -11.39 4.09
N GLU A 412 30.69 -10.33 3.52
CA GLU A 412 30.26 -8.95 3.71
C GLU A 412 29.12 -8.62 2.75
N LEU A 413 29.25 -9.04 1.48
CA LEU A 413 28.18 -8.98 0.49
C LEU A 413 26.93 -9.74 0.96
N LYS A 414 27.07 -10.94 1.53
CA LYS A 414 25.96 -11.71 2.13
C LYS A 414 25.28 -10.95 3.28
N LYS A 415 26.02 -10.24 4.13
CA LYS A 415 25.48 -9.39 5.22
C LYS A 415 24.74 -8.16 4.66
N ILE A 416 25.32 -7.47 3.68
CA ILE A 416 24.69 -6.32 3.01
C ILE A 416 23.39 -6.76 2.32
N ARG A 417 23.43 -7.81 1.50
CA ARG A 417 22.23 -8.42 0.88
C ARG A 417 21.16 -8.78 1.92
N GLY A 418 21.55 -9.52 2.95
CA GLY A 418 20.65 -9.99 4.01
C GLY A 418 20.04 -8.87 4.84
N PHE A 419 20.70 -7.71 4.94
CA PHE A 419 20.11 -6.50 5.49
C PHE A 419 19.15 -5.82 4.52
N LEU A 420 19.57 -5.60 3.26
CA LEU A 420 18.76 -4.88 2.27
C LEU A 420 17.42 -5.58 2.00
N LYS A 421 17.38 -6.92 1.97
CA LYS A 421 16.12 -7.70 1.87
C LYS A 421 15.13 -7.48 3.03
N LYS A 422 15.56 -6.96 4.18
CA LYS A 422 14.67 -6.63 5.33
C LYS A 422 13.96 -5.28 5.18
N ILE A 423 14.34 -4.47 4.18
CA ILE A 423 13.71 -3.18 3.90
C ILE A 423 12.54 -3.41 2.94
N LYS A 424 11.31 -3.10 3.38
CA LYS A 424 10.15 -3.05 2.48
C LYS A 424 10.14 -1.75 1.70
N CYS A 425 10.01 -1.83 0.38
CA CYS A 425 9.90 -0.69 -0.54
C CYS A 425 8.53 0.01 -0.48
N GLU A 426 7.49 -0.74 -0.12
CA GLU A 426 6.09 -0.30 -0.17
C GLU A 426 5.40 -0.26 1.19
N ARG A 427 4.27 0.45 1.24
CA ARG A 427 3.48 0.71 2.45
C ARG A 427 1.99 0.78 2.11
N LEU A 428 1.26 -0.29 2.41
CA LEU A 428 -0.20 -0.37 2.30
C LEU A 428 -0.88 0.51 3.38
N ASP A 429 -0.92 1.82 3.15
CA ASP A 429 -1.61 2.81 3.99
C ASP A 429 -2.75 3.55 3.28
N GLY A 430 -3.15 3.07 2.11
CA GLY A 430 -4.24 3.65 1.32
C GLY A 430 -3.90 4.97 0.61
N THR A 431 -2.66 5.47 0.67
CA THR A 431 -2.24 6.67 -0.09
C THR A 431 -2.55 6.56 -1.59
N ASP A 432 -2.38 5.37 -2.18
CA ASP A 432 -2.70 5.11 -3.58
C ASP A 432 -4.20 5.19 -3.90
N HIS A 433 -5.05 4.74 -2.98
CA HIS A 433 -6.50 4.91 -3.09
C HIS A 433 -6.89 6.39 -3.00
N VAL A 434 -6.22 7.15 -2.13
CA VAL A 434 -6.39 8.61 -2.05
C VAL A 434 -5.93 9.30 -3.34
N CYS A 435 -4.81 8.89 -3.95
CA CYS A 435 -4.39 9.37 -5.27
C CYS A 435 -5.47 9.09 -6.32
N ARG A 436 -5.91 7.84 -6.48
CA ARG A 436 -6.94 7.43 -7.46
C ARG A 436 -8.26 8.21 -7.27
N ALA A 437 -8.73 8.35 -6.03
CA ALA A 437 -9.94 9.12 -5.71
C ALA A 437 -9.81 10.62 -6.04
N VAL A 438 -8.64 11.21 -5.77
CA VAL A 438 -8.39 12.64 -6.03
C VAL A 438 -8.24 12.91 -7.51
N ASP A 439 -7.46 12.10 -8.24
CA ASP A 439 -7.25 12.30 -9.68
C ASP A 439 -8.53 12.03 -10.48
N SER A 440 -9.34 11.02 -10.10
CA SER A 440 -10.68 10.80 -10.66
C SER A 440 -11.63 11.99 -10.44
N LEU A 441 -11.61 12.59 -9.25
CA LEU A 441 -12.38 13.82 -8.97
C LEU A 441 -11.90 15.00 -9.82
N LEU A 442 -10.58 15.17 -9.95
CA LEU A 442 -9.98 16.28 -10.69
C LEU A 442 -10.29 16.19 -12.18
N ASP A 443 -10.18 15.00 -12.80
CA ASP A 443 -10.56 14.80 -14.19
C ASP A 443 -12.07 15.02 -14.43
N ARG A 444 -12.92 14.68 -13.45
CA ARG A 444 -14.37 14.96 -13.52
C ARG A 444 -14.71 16.46 -13.47
N ILE A 445 -13.91 17.28 -12.78
CA ILE A 445 -14.08 18.74 -12.73
C ILE A 445 -13.18 19.50 -13.72
N ARG A 446 -12.40 18.79 -14.53
CA ARG A 446 -11.41 19.38 -15.44
C ARG A 446 -12.08 20.11 -16.60
N ILE A 447 -11.93 21.43 -16.59
CA ILE A 447 -12.34 22.30 -17.70
C ILE A 447 -11.37 22.10 -18.87
N LYS A 448 -11.92 22.01 -20.08
CA LYS A 448 -11.16 21.72 -21.31
C LYS A 448 -11.19 22.90 -22.28
N GLU A 449 -12.15 23.80 -22.09
CA GLU A 449 -12.35 25.01 -22.88
C GLU A 449 -11.30 26.10 -22.58
N ASN A 450 -10.59 26.56 -23.61
CA ASN A 450 -9.73 27.74 -23.47
C ASN A 450 -10.56 29.04 -23.49
N ILE A 451 -10.21 29.97 -22.60
CA ILE A 451 -10.76 31.33 -22.57
C ILE A 451 -9.56 32.29 -22.52
N ASP A 452 -9.23 32.89 -23.66
CA ASP A 452 -8.16 33.88 -23.81
C ASP A 452 -8.73 35.31 -23.69
N ALA A 453 -7.89 36.34 -23.75
CA ALA A 453 -8.31 37.75 -23.67
C ALA A 453 -7.52 38.65 -24.63
N ASP A 454 -8.06 39.82 -24.96
CA ASP A 454 -7.29 40.88 -25.61
C ASP A 454 -6.34 41.59 -24.61
N GLU A 455 -5.33 42.30 -25.11
CA GLU A 455 -4.37 43.01 -24.23
C GLU A 455 -5.01 44.05 -23.30
N GLN A 456 -6.21 44.57 -23.61
CA GLN A 456 -6.92 45.55 -22.78
C GLN A 456 -7.89 44.90 -21.76
N PHE A 457 -8.14 43.59 -21.84
CA PHE A 457 -9.26 42.93 -21.15
C PHE A 457 -10.59 43.68 -21.37
N SER A 458 -10.92 43.90 -22.64
CA SER A 458 -12.21 44.38 -23.15
C SER A 458 -13.07 43.23 -23.71
N PHE A 459 -12.43 42.19 -24.24
CA PHE A 459 -13.03 41.03 -24.90
C PHE A 459 -12.45 39.72 -24.37
N LEU A 460 -13.32 38.79 -24.00
CA LEU A 460 -12.99 37.39 -23.80
C LEU A 460 -13.03 36.67 -25.15
N LEU A 461 -12.05 35.82 -25.40
CA LEU A 461 -11.84 35.11 -26.65
C LEU A 461 -12.03 33.61 -26.39
N LEU A 462 -13.17 33.11 -26.87
CA LEU A 462 -13.59 31.73 -26.64
C LEU A 462 -12.82 30.75 -27.53
N ASP A 463 -12.75 29.50 -27.10
CA ASP A 463 -11.96 28.46 -27.75
C ASP A 463 -12.23 28.32 -29.26
N LYS A 464 -11.20 28.60 -30.07
CA LYS A 464 -11.19 28.45 -31.53
C LYS A 464 -11.59 27.04 -32.02
N ARG A 465 -11.53 26.01 -31.16
CA ARG A 465 -11.99 24.64 -31.46
C ARG A 465 -13.51 24.60 -31.73
N LEU A 466 -14.30 25.46 -31.09
CA LEU A 466 -15.77 25.53 -31.21
C LEU A 466 -16.28 25.92 -32.63
N LEU A 467 -15.40 26.27 -33.56
CA LEU A 467 -15.71 26.54 -34.97
C LEU A 467 -15.62 25.30 -35.87
N LYS A 468 -14.96 24.23 -35.41
CA LYS A 468 -14.76 23.00 -36.19
C LYS A 468 -16.04 22.16 -36.23
N SER A 469 -15.93 21.01 -36.88
CA SER A 469 -16.97 19.99 -37.05
C SER A 469 -16.44 18.58 -36.72
N ASN A 470 -15.28 18.52 -36.05
CA ASN A 470 -14.45 17.33 -35.92
C ASN A 470 -13.77 17.36 -34.55
N ASN A 471 -13.88 16.25 -33.82
CA ASN A 471 -13.31 16.03 -32.49
C ASN A 471 -11.78 16.07 -32.48
N ALA A 472 -11.20 17.26 -32.63
CA ALA A 472 -9.83 17.53 -32.24
C ALA A 472 -9.77 17.34 -30.72
N ALA A 473 -8.95 16.39 -30.25
CA ALA A 473 -8.76 16.17 -28.84
C ALA A 473 -8.34 17.46 -28.13
N PHE A 474 -8.79 17.64 -26.89
CA PHE A 474 -8.33 18.75 -26.07
C PHE A 474 -6.89 18.48 -25.66
N ASP A 475 -5.95 19.21 -26.27
CA ASP A 475 -4.51 19.09 -26.05
C ASP A 475 -4.19 19.06 -24.54
N GLY A 476 -3.57 17.98 -24.07
CA GLY A 476 -3.77 17.46 -22.71
C GLY A 476 -3.11 18.20 -21.55
N ASP A 477 -2.49 19.36 -21.78
CA ASP A 477 -1.64 20.05 -20.82
C ASP A 477 -1.85 21.58 -20.82
N ASP A 478 -3.10 21.98 -20.53
CA ASP A 478 -3.48 23.38 -20.29
C ASP A 478 -3.33 23.73 -18.79
N ASP A 479 -2.42 24.64 -18.47
CA ASP A 479 -2.13 25.11 -17.11
C ASP A 479 -2.98 26.31 -16.68
N GLY A 480 -4.02 26.64 -17.46
CA GLY A 480 -4.95 27.73 -17.20
C GLY A 480 -4.39 29.13 -17.45
N LYS A 481 -3.23 29.27 -18.11
CA LYS A 481 -2.68 30.57 -18.57
C LYS A 481 -3.60 31.24 -19.59
N ILE A 482 -3.81 32.54 -19.41
CA ILE A 482 -4.57 33.40 -20.32
C ILE A 482 -3.60 33.97 -21.35
N LYS A 483 -3.81 33.68 -22.64
CA LYS A 483 -3.03 34.31 -23.71
C LYS A 483 -3.62 35.69 -23.99
N LEU A 484 -2.78 36.71 -23.94
CA LEU A 484 -3.14 38.10 -24.23
C LEU A 484 -2.90 38.39 -25.71
N ILE A 485 -3.94 38.86 -26.40
CA ILE A 485 -3.98 38.87 -27.87
C ILE A 485 -4.09 40.30 -28.40
N LYS A 486 -3.11 40.68 -29.24
CA LYS A 486 -2.97 42.03 -29.81
C LYS A 486 -4.07 42.41 -30.79
N ASP A 487 -4.48 41.46 -31.64
CA ASP A 487 -5.60 41.65 -32.54
C ASP A 487 -6.58 40.46 -32.43
N PRO A 488 -7.72 40.64 -31.73
CA PRO A 488 -8.82 39.69 -31.69
C PRO A 488 -9.41 39.30 -33.06
N VAL A 489 -9.23 40.11 -34.11
CA VAL A 489 -9.67 39.78 -35.46
C VAL A 489 -8.76 38.70 -36.07
N SER A 490 -7.44 38.89 -36.02
CA SER A 490 -6.43 37.93 -36.53
C SER A 490 -6.60 36.53 -35.94
N HIS A 491 -6.94 36.42 -34.65
CA HIS A 491 -6.94 35.15 -33.90
C HIS A 491 -7.74 34.03 -34.59
N TYR A 492 -8.94 34.35 -35.10
CA TYR A 492 -9.83 33.37 -35.74
C TYR A 492 -9.67 33.27 -37.26
N THR A 493 -8.81 34.08 -37.90
CA THR A 493 -8.68 34.13 -39.39
C THR A 493 -8.35 32.78 -40.01
N LYS A 494 -7.52 31.97 -39.34
CA LYS A 494 -7.07 30.65 -39.78
C LYS A 494 -7.99 29.49 -39.32
N ALA A 495 -9.05 29.77 -38.56
CA ALA A 495 -9.98 28.74 -38.10
C ALA A 495 -11.06 28.44 -39.15
N GLN A 496 -11.21 27.17 -39.53
CA GLN A 496 -12.37 26.69 -40.30
C GLN A 496 -13.63 26.81 -39.45
N ALA A 497 -14.73 27.31 -40.02
CA ALA A 497 -15.98 27.65 -39.32
C ALA A 497 -17.21 26.98 -39.95
N GLN A 498 -17.13 25.65 -40.12
CA GLN A 498 -18.09 24.86 -40.90
C GLN A 498 -18.97 23.92 -40.05
N GLY A 499 -18.66 23.68 -38.78
CA GLY A 499 -19.46 22.81 -37.92
C GLY A 499 -20.38 23.52 -36.93
N ASP A 500 -21.10 22.73 -36.14
CA ASP A 500 -22.02 23.15 -35.09
C ASP A 500 -21.54 22.77 -33.68
N ASP A 501 -20.25 22.49 -33.51
CA ASP A 501 -19.60 22.18 -32.21
C ASP A 501 -19.93 23.24 -31.14
N MET A 502 -19.99 24.53 -31.50
CA MET A 502 -20.51 25.62 -30.65
C MET A 502 -21.93 25.36 -30.12
N ILE A 503 -22.86 24.88 -30.95
CA ILE A 503 -24.26 24.64 -30.55
C ILE A 503 -24.37 23.36 -29.72
N SER A 504 -23.57 22.33 -30.03
CA SER A 504 -23.39 21.17 -29.15
C SER A 504 -22.91 21.60 -27.76
N TRP A 505 -21.90 22.47 -27.70
CA TRP A 505 -21.32 22.95 -26.44
C TRP A 505 -22.22 23.91 -25.64
N LEU A 506 -23.05 24.72 -26.31
CA LEU A 506 -24.08 25.54 -25.63
C LEU A 506 -25.24 24.70 -25.09
N GLY A 507 -25.58 23.60 -25.77
CA GLY A 507 -26.57 22.63 -25.29
C GLY A 507 -26.03 21.67 -24.21
N ASP A 508 -24.72 21.45 -24.17
CA ASP A 508 -24.08 20.64 -23.16
C ASP A 508 -23.90 21.41 -21.84
N HIS A 509 -24.63 20.96 -20.82
CA HIS A 509 -24.55 21.46 -19.46
C HIS A 509 -23.59 20.65 -18.56
N SER A 510 -22.84 19.69 -19.09
CA SER A 510 -21.88 18.89 -18.32
C SER A 510 -20.85 19.74 -17.55
N SER A 511 -20.34 20.81 -18.17
CA SER A 511 -19.36 21.73 -17.58
C SER A 511 -19.95 22.88 -16.73
N VAL A 512 -21.28 22.90 -16.47
CA VAL A 512 -21.95 23.97 -15.71
C VAL A 512 -23.07 23.43 -14.83
N ASP A 513 -22.92 23.57 -13.50
CA ASP A 513 -24.03 23.34 -12.56
C ASP A 513 -25.20 24.30 -12.86
N LYS A 514 -26.42 23.75 -12.82
CA LYS A 514 -27.68 24.48 -12.99
C LYS A 514 -28.02 25.33 -11.75
N SER A 515 -27.41 25.08 -10.60
CA SER A 515 -27.49 25.94 -9.43
C SER A 515 -26.59 27.20 -9.56
N PHE A 516 -26.93 28.29 -8.86
CA PHE A 516 -26.06 29.47 -8.82
C PHE A 516 -24.73 29.11 -8.15
N PRO A 517 -23.56 29.58 -8.64
CA PRO A 517 -22.27 29.14 -8.14
C PRO A 517 -22.13 29.25 -6.62
N LYS A 518 -21.84 28.11 -6.00
CA LYS A 518 -21.56 27.98 -4.57
C LYS A 518 -20.30 28.79 -4.22
N PRO A 519 -20.07 29.14 -2.94
CA PRO A 519 -18.76 29.59 -2.46
C PRO A 519 -17.64 28.66 -2.93
N ILE A 520 -16.46 29.23 -3.25
CA ILE A 520 -15.29 28.43 -3.69
C ILE A 520 -14.92 27.37 -2.64
N ARG A 521 -15.15 27.67 -1.35
CA ARG A 521 -14.89 26.76 -0.23
C ARG A 521 -15.83 25.55 -0.12
N GLU A 522 -17.06 25.62 -0.62
CA GLU A 522 -17.97 24.46 -0.65
C GLU A 522 -17.55 23.39 -1.68
N HIS A 523 -16.76 23.77 -2.70
CA HIS A 523 -16.28 22.85 -3.72
C HIS A 523 -15.27 21.87 -3.12
N ASN A 524 -15.45 20.56 -3.37
CA ASN A 524 -14.65 19.43 -2.88
C ASN A 524 -14.36 19.33 -1.36
N LEU A 525 -15.01 20.16 -0.52
CA LEU A 525 -14.74 20.32 0.91
C LEU A 525 -14.57 19.00 1.68
N GLY A 526 -15.51 18.06 1.55
CA GLY A 526 -15.45 16.79 2.28
C GLY A 526 -14.20 15.97 1.97
N ILE A 527 -13.84 15.87 0.68
CA ILE A 527 -12.64 15.15 0.23
C ILE A 527 -11.38 15.91 0.66
N TRP A 528 -11.36 17.24 0.53
CA TRP A 528 -10.25 18.09 0.94
C TRP A 528 -9.93 17.96 2.44
N VAL A 529 -10.94 18.02 3.31
CA VAL A 529 -10.72 17.91 4.77
C VAL A 529 -10.32 16.48 5.15
N ALA A 530 -10.84 15.45 4.48
CA ALA A 530 -10.40 14.07 4.69
C ALA A 530 -8.91 13.87 4.33
N VAL A 531 -8.47 14.40 3.19
CA VAL A 531 -7.04 14.36 2.79
C VAL A 531 -6.17 15.16 3.77
N LEU A 532 -6.61 16.33 4.25
CA LEU A 532 -5.88 17.06 5.31
C LEU A 532 -5.72 16.23 6.59
N ARG A 533 -6.77 15.52 7.03
CA ARG A 533 -6.70 14.63 8.20
C ARG A 533 -5.78 13.43 7.96
N ALA A 534 -5.73 12.89 6.75
CA ALA A 534 -4.77 11.86 6.36
C ALA A 534 -3.30 12.37 6.40
N VAL A 535 -3.02 13.57 5.86
CA VAL A 535 -1.69 14.21 5.96
C VAL A 535 -1.31 14.38 7.44
N GLN A 536 -2.17 14.97 8.26
CA GLN A 536 -1.92 15.17 9.69
C GLN A 536 -1.68 13.86 10.44
N TYR A 537 -2.38 12.77 10.08
CA TYR A 537 -2.12 11.43 10.60
C TYR A 537 -0.72 10.92 10.20
N THR A 538 -0.26 11.12 8.96
CA THR A 538 1.11 10.78 8.57
C THR A 538 2.17 11.62 9.30
N CYS A 539 1.93 12.92 9.53
CA CYS A 539 2.81 13.77 10.34
C CYS A 539 2.92 13.27 11.80
N ARG A 540 1.79 12.92 12.44
CA ARG A 540 1.81 12.28 13.78
C ARG A 540 2.54 10.94 13.75
N THR A 541 2.35 10.15 12.70
CA THR A 541 3.04 8.86 12.51
C THR A 541 4.55 9.03 12.41
N LEU A 542 5.05 10.02 11.64
CA LEU A 542 6.48 10.39 11.59
C LEU A 542 7.02 10.71 12.98
N GLY A 543 6.31 11.53 13.76
CA GLY A 543 6.66 11.84 15.15
C GLY A 543 6.89 10.59 16.01
N THR A 544 6.01 9.57 15.91
CA THR A 544 6.20 8.30 16.63
C THR A 544 7.41 7.49 16.16
N LYS A 545 7.88 7.66 14.91
CA LYS A 545 9.09 7.00 14.41
C LYS A 545 10.36 7.73 14.85
N TYR A 546 10.39 9.06 14.77
CA TYR A 546 11.51 9.87 15.28
C TYR A 546 11.71 9.70 16.79
N ALA A 547 10.63 9.66 17.58
CA ALA A 547 10.71 9.33 19.01
C ALA A 547 11.33 7.94 19.26
N LYS A 548 11.01 6.94 18.41
CA LYS A 548 11.60 5.60 18.47
C LYS A 548 13.04 5.55 17.97
N LYS A 549 13.42 6.34 16.96
CA LYS A 549 14.82 6.52 16.54
C LYS A 549 15.65 7.02 17.72
N LYS A 550 15.19 8.10 18.36
CA LYS A 550 15.84 8.69 19.52
C LYS A 550 16.02 7.68 20.68
N GLN A 551 14.98 6.94 21.05
CA GLN A 551 15.08 5.90 22.08
C GLN A 551 16.15 4.82 21.76
N VAL A 552 16.35 4.50 20.47
CA VAL A 552 17.38 3.55 20.03
C VAL A 552 18.79 4.18 20.07
N LEU A 553 18.93 5.45 19.69
CA LEU A 553 20.20 6.20 19.79
C LEU A 553 20.62 6.47 21.25
N ASP A 554 19.67 6.79 22.13
CA ASP A 554 19.91 6.96 23.57
C ASP A 554 20.42 5.63 24.20
N TYR A 555 19.93 4.47 23.71
CA TYR A 555 20.45 3.15 24.08
C TYR A 555 21.83 2.87 23.45
N GLU A 556 22.10 3.30 22.21
CA GLU A 556 23.42 3.16 21.56
C GLU A 556 24.51 3.91 22.34
N ALA A 557 24.20 5.14 22.79
CA ALA A 557 25.06 5.91 23.67
C ALA A 557 25.27 5.20 25.02
N ALA A 558 24.20 4.65 25.62
CA ALA A 558 24.29 3.88 26.87
C ALA A 558 25.16 2.61 26.74
N LEU A 559 25.03 1.87 25.63
CA LEU A 559 25.85 0.69 25.32
C LEU A 559 27.31 1.05 25.05
N THR A 560 27.56 2.19 24.41
CA THR A 560 28.92 2.73 24.20
C THR A 560 29.56 3.15 25.52
N LEU A 561 28.79 3.69 26.49
CA LEU A 561 29.28 3.91 27.85
C LEU A 561 29.61 2.59 28.59
N VAL A 562 28.83 1.52 28.39
CA VAL A 562 29.15 0.18 28.94
C VAL A 562 30.45 -0.38 28.36
N GLU A 563 30.68 -0.22 27.06
CA GLU A 563 31.93 -0.59 26.39
C GLU A 563 33.12 0.24 26.89
N ASN A 564 32.99 1.56 26.97
CA ASN A 564 34.06 2.44 27.46
C ASN A 564 34.42 2.13 28.92
N LEU A 565 33.45 1.77 29.78
CA LEU A 565 33.71 1.30 31.14
C LEU A 565 34.45 -0.06 31.18
N CYS A 566 34.27 -0.91 30.17
CA CYS A 566 35.05 -2.13 30.00
C CYS A 566 36.49 -1.79 29.59
N MET A 567 36.69 -0.98 28.53
CA MET A 567 37.99 -0.61 27.98
C MET A 567 38.86 0.20 28.96
N LEU A 568 38.28 1.14 29.72
CA LEU A 568 38.94 1.84 30.83
C LEU A 568 39.37 0.89 31.96
N GLY A 569 38.82 -0.32 32.00
CA GLY A 569 39.31 -1.41 32.83
C GLY A 569 40.59 -2.06 32.27
N ASP A 570 40.76 -2.16 30.95
CA ASP A 570 41.94 -2.77 30.32
C ASP A 570 43.18 -1.88 30.45
N GLU A 571 43.01 -0.58 30.24
CA GLU A 571 44.06 0.42 30.47
C GLU A 571 44.56 0.42 31.94
N ARG A 572 43.67 0.06 32.88
CA ARG A 572 44.01 -0.12 34.31
C ARG A 572 44.55 -1.51 34.64
N ARG A 573 44.28 -2.54 33.81
CA ARG A 573 44.78 -3.92 34.00
C ARG A 573 46.26 -4.09 33.67
N GLY A 574 46.84 -3.21 32.85
CA GLY A 574 48.25 -3.31 32.44
C GLY A 574 49.31 -3.21 33.56
N ASN A 575 48.92 -2.88 34.79
CA ASN A 575 49.84 -2.59 35.91
C ASN A 575 49.58 -3.43 37.19
N VAL A 576 48.84 -4.55 37.13
CA VAL A 576 48.45 -5.33 38.32
C VAL A 576 48.58 -6.86 38.09
N GLU A 577 49.04 -7.57 39.13
CA GLU A 577 49.15 -9.04 39.17
C GLU A 577 47.80 -9.74 38.98
N ASP A 578 47.84 -10.99 38.51
CA ASP A 578 46.66 -11.74 38.05
C ASP A 578 45.58 -11.95 39.12
N ASP A 579 45.99 -12.26 40.34
CA ASP A 579 45.12 -12.76 41.42
C ASP A 579 44.15 -11.70 42.00
N GLN A 580 44.29 -10.43 41.62
CA GLN A 580 43.43 -9.32 42.05
C GLN A 580 42.57 -8.71 40.92
N ARG A 581 42.50 -9.35 39.74
CA ARG A 581 41.82 -8.79 38.56
C ARG A 581 40.30 -8.77 38.68
N SER A 582 39.73 -7.57 38.82
CA SER A 582 38.29 -7.32 38.64
C SER A 582 37.84 -7.62 37.20
N SER A 583 36.99 -8.64 37.03
CA SER A 583 36.24 -8.92 35.78
C SER A 583 35.45 -7.69 35.33
N TYR A 584 35.19 -7.57 34.01
CA TYR A 584 34.24 -6.59 33.46
C TYR A 584 32.91 -6.61 34.23
N VAL A 585 32.42 -7.79 34.62
CA VAL A 585 31.18 -7.93 35.39
C VAL A 585 31.25 -7.12 36.67
N SER A 586 32.34 -7.21 37.44
CA SER A 586 32.51 -6.43 38.68
C SER A 586 32.61 -4.91 38.46
N LEU A 587 33.29 -4.47 37.39
CA LEU A 587 33.35 -3.03 37.06
C LEU A 587 31.95 -2.48 36.72
N LEU A 588 31.14 -3.27 36.02
CA LEU A 588 29.74 -2.94 35.74
C LEU A 588 28.86 -3.06 37.01
N CYS A 589 29.07 -4.06 37.88
CA CYS A 589 28.37 -4.19 39.17
C CYS A 589 28.48 -2.90 40.00
N ASP A 590 29.69 -2.38 40.12
CA ASP A 590 29.98 -1.31 41.08
C ASP A 590 29.54 0.05 40.49
N ARG A 591 29.68 0.27 39.17
CA ARG A 591 29.10 1.42 38.46
C ARG A 591 27.56 1.39 38.36
N PHE A 592 26.94 0.22 38.34
CA PHE A 592 25.49 0.07 38.45
C PHE A 592 25.02 0.58 39.82
N LYS A 593 25.68 0.13 40.90
CA LYS A 593 25.34 0.50 42.30
C LYS A 593 25.52 1.99 42.59
N GLU A 594 26.55 2.63 42.04
CA GLU A 594 26.76 4.09 42.14
C GLU A 594 25.58 4.92 41.61
N ARG A 595 24.81 4.39 40.65
CA ARG A 595 23.78 5.13 39.89
C ARG A 595 22.33 4.83 40.27
N VAL A 596 22.10 3.92 41.21
CA VAL A 596 20.76 3.51 41.68
C VAL A 596 19.87 4.64 42.25
N PRO A 597 20.37 5.70 42.93
CA PRO A 597 19.49 6.63 43.66
C PRO A 597 18.53 7.52 42.85
N GLU A 598 18.72 7.68 41.52
CA GLU A 598 17.96 8.66 40.73
C GLU A 598 17.36 8.05 39.45
N SER A 599 16.03 7.95 39.38
CA SER A 599 15.30 7.39 38.23
C SER A 599 15.12 8.42 37.11
N SER A 600 16.06 8.46 36.17
CA SER A 600 15.95 9.23 34.92
C SER A 600 15.98 8.31 33.69
N VAL A 601 15.40 8.76 32.58
CA VAL A 601 15.31 7.94 31.34
C VAL A 601 16.69 7.46 30.84
N PRO A 602 17.76 8.28 30.81
CA PRO A 602 19.08 7.81 30.41
C PRO A 602 19.71 6.83 31.41
N ILE A 603 19.42 6.97 32.71
CA ILE A 603 19.85 5.98 33.71
C ILE A 603 19.14 4.65 33.46
N ASN A 604 17.82 4.65 33.26
CA ASN A 604 17.07 3.42 32.96
C ASN A 604 17.63 2.70 31.73
N LEU A 605 17.92 3.41 30.63
CA LEU A 605 18.53 2.82 29.42
C LEU A 605 19.94 2.28 29.66
N PHE A 606 20.73 2.91 30.54
CA PHE A 606 22.03 2.37 30.98
C PHE A 606 21.88 1.08 31.81
N LEU A 607 20.89 1.00 32.70
CA LEU A 607 20.59 -0.23 33.44
C LEU A 607 20.11 -1.35 32.50
N CYS A 608 19.30 -1.04 31.47
CA CYS A 608 18.96 -1.98 30.39
C CYS A 608 20.21 -2.51 29.69
N ALA A 609 21.09 -1.61 29.21
CA ALA A 609 22.27 -1.99 28.45
C ALA A 609 23.23 -2.89 29.26
N VAL A 610 23.41 -2.61 30.56
CA VAL A 610 24.19 -3.49 31.46
C VAL A 610 23.55 -4.87 31.59
N ARG A 611 22.24 -4.95 31.85
CA ARG A 611 21.51 -6.22 31.97
C ARG A 611 21.56 -7.03 30.67
N ASP A 612 21.29 -6.40 29.54
CA ASP A 612 21.21 -7.03 28.22
C ASP A 612 22.59 -7.59 27.80
N VAL A 613 23.67 -6.87 28.10
CA VAL A 613 25.06 -7.34 27.91
C VAL A 613 25.40 -8.55 28.78
N LEU A 614 25.01 -8.52 30.07
CA LEU A 614 25.27 -9.63 31.01
C LEU A 614 24.44 -10.88 30.72
N HIS A 615 23.23 -10.73 30.20
CA HIS A 615 22.42 -11.85 29.68
C HIS A 615 22.97 -12.45 28.37
N GLY A 616 23.84 -11.74 27.64
CA GLY A 616 24.19 -12.12 26.27
C GLY A 616 23.01 -11.96 25.30
N ALA A 617 22.13 -10.99 25.54
CA ALA A 617 20.93 -10.77 24.74
C ALA A 617 21.29 -10.48 23.26
N LEU A 618 20.59 -11.13 22.33
CA LEU A 618 20.78 -10.91 20.90
C LEU A 618 20.19 -9.58 20.43
N HIS A 619 19.20 -9.06 21.16
CA HIS A 619 18.46 -7.85 20.81
C HIS A 619 18.21 -6.97 22.05
N PRO A 620 18.32 -5.64 21.92
CA PRO A 620 18.02 -4.69 22.99
C PRO A 620 16.52 -4.63 23.34
N ALA A 621 16.19 -4.61 24.64
CA ALA A 621 14.82 -4.81 25.13
C ALA A 621 13.96 -3.53 25.26
N PHE A 622 14.54 -2.39 25.66
CA PHE A 622 13.89 -1.08 25.85
C PHE A 622 12.75 -0.99 26.88
N ASP A 623 12.65 -1.96 27.78
CA ASP A 623 11.77 -1.97 28.94
C ASP A 623 12.31 -1.08 30.08
N ILE A 624 11.58 -0.98 31.19
CA ILE A 624 12.12 -0.50 32.46
C ILE A 624 12.50 -1.75 33.25
N PRO A 625 13.80 -2.04 33.48
CA PRO A 625 14.19 -3.26 34.18
C PRO A 625 13.69 -3.23 35.62
N ASP A 626 13.22 -4.35 36.15
CA ASP A 626 13.10 -4.45 37.60
C ASP A 626 14.51 -4.40 38.23
N LEU A 627 14.62 -3.56 39.25
CA LEU A 627 15.90 -3.25 39.89
C LEU A 627 16.40 -4.42 40.73
N GLU A 628 15.50 -5.16 41.36
CA GLU A 628 15.83 -6.30 42.21
C GLU A 628 16.26 -7.51 41.36
N ASP A 629 15.53 -7.84 40.29
CA ASP A 629 15.96 -8.85 39.31
C ASP A 629 17.34 -8.52 38.71
N CYS A 630 17.56 -7.26 38.32
CA CYS A 630 18.87 -6.84 37.78
C CYS A 630 19.99 -7.00 38.82
N LEU A 631 19.78 -6.57 40.06
CA LEU A 631 20.77 -6.73 41.13
C LEU A 631 21.06 -8.21 41.40
N ASN A 632 20.03 -9.07 41.46
CA ASN A 632 20.19 -10.51 41.67
C ASN A 632 20.94 -11.20 40.53
N LEU A 633 20.69 -10.81 39.27
CA LEU A 633 21.45 -11.30 38.12
C LEU A 633 22.94 -10.86 38.19
N ILE A 634 23.16 -9.58 38.51
CA ILE A 634 24.49 -8.97 38.67
C ILE A 634 25.28 -9.65 39.80
N TYR A 635 24.62 -10.11 40.87
CA TYR A 635 25.25 -10.92 41.92
C TYR A 635 25.53 -12.37 41.49
N ARG A 636 24.68 -12.99 40.65
CA ARG A 636 24.87 -14.35 40.13
C ARG A 636 26.06 -14.43 39.18
N GLU A 637 26.13 -13.57 38.17
CA GLU A 637 27.13 -13.70 37.11
C GLU A 637 28.53 -13.17 37.46
N ARG A 638 28.69 -12.52 38.64
CA ARG A 638 29.95 -11.93 39.15
C ARG A 638 31.12 -12.93 39.24
N LYS A 639 30.87 -14.23 39.13
CA LYS A 639 31.89 -15.31 39.17
C LYS A 639 31.99 -16.15 37.90
N ASN A 640 31.08 -15.99 36.93
CA ASN A 640 30.88 -16.96 35.85
C ASN A 640 31.18 -16.41 34.45
N LEU A 641 30.85 -15.13 34.18
CA LEU A 641 31.07 -14.55 32.84
C LEU A 641 32.52 -14.10 32.65
N GLY A 642 33.20 -14.73 31.69
CA GLY A 642 34.53 -14.33 31.22
C GLY A 642 34.50 -13.07 30.36
N SER A 643 35.58 -12.29 30.39
CA SER A 643 35.67 -10.97 29.74
C SER A 643 35.34 -10.99 28.25
N TYR A 644 35.82 -11.99 27.51
CA TYR A 644 35.53 -12.18 26.09
C TYR A 644 34.03 -12.28 25.79
N THR A 645 33.25 -12.95 26.65
CA THR A 645 31.80 -13.12 26.48
C THR A 645 31.08 -11.77 26.56
N VAL A 646 31.43 -10.92 27.53
CA VAL A 646 30.86 -9.58 27.70
C VAL A 646 31.13 -8.71 26.46
N LEU A 647 32.37 -8.70 25.95
CA LEU A 647 32.72 -7.95 24.75
C LEU A 647 32.01 -8.48 23.50
N ARG A 648 31.79 -9.80 23.41
CA ARG A 648 30.98 -10.41 22.35
C ARG A 648 29.51 -9.96 22.44
N SER A 649 28.91 -9.93 23.63
CA SER A 649 27.55 -9.42 23.85
C SER A 649 27.39 -7.96 23.41
N ILE A 650 28.35 -7.10 23.77
CA ILE A 650 28.37 -5.68 23.37
C ILE A 650 28.37 -5.54 21.84
N ASN A 651 29.21 -6.31 21.14
CA ASN A 651 29.29 -6.27 19.67
C ASN A 651 28.01 -6.78 18.99
N VAL A 652 27.38 -7.84 19.51
CA VAL A 652 26.09 -8.34 19.00
C VAL A 652 25.00 -7.28 19.19
N LEU A 653 24.90 -6.69 20.39
CA LEU A 653 23.92 -5.64 20.67
C LEU A 653 24.14 -4.38 19.82
N LYS A 654 25.40 -3.93 19.63
CA LYS A 654 25.72 -2.81 18.72
C LYS A 654 25.28 -3.08 17.28
N SER A 655 25.49 -4.31 16.79
CA SER A 655 25.04 -4.71 15.45
C SER A 655 23.50 -4.69 15.34
N ALA A 656 22.79 -5.22 16.34
CA ALA A 656 21.32 -5.21 16.39
C ALA A 656 20.74 -3.79 16.53
N VAL A 657 21.38 -2.91 17.31
CA VAL A 657 21.05 -1.49 17.43
C VAL A 657 21.23 -0.79 16.09
N THR A 658 22.38 -0.98 15.42
CA THR A 658 22.68 -0.41 14.11
C THR A 658 21.62 -0.82 13.08
N GLU A 659 21.33 -2.12 12.95
CA GLU A 659 20.28 -2.62 12.06
C GLU A 659 18.92 -1.97 12.37
N LYS A 660 18.57 -1.83 13.66
CA LYS A 660 17.31 -1.22 14.10
C LYS A 660 17.22 0.26 13.74
N VAL A 661 18.31 1.04 13.84
CA VAL A 661 18.34 2.45 13.40
C VAL A 661 18.11 2.54 11.88
N LEU A 662 18.83 1.76 11.09
CA LEU A 662 18.71 1.78 9.62
C LEU A 662 17.31 1.38 9.14
N LEU A 663 16.70 0.36 9.78
CA LEU A 663 15.32 -0.05 9.53
C LEU A 663 14.28 0.99 9.99
N ILE A 664 14.60 1.87 10.96
CA ILE A 664 13.73 2.99 11.34
C ILE A 664 13.88 4.14 10.33
N ASP A 665 15.10 4.47 9.91
CA ASP A 665 15.37 5.51 8.91
C ASP A 665 14.66 5.22 7.58
N ALA A 666 14.78 4.01 7.02
CA ALA A 666 14.06 3.63 5.80
C ALA A 666 12.53 3.75 5.97
N LYS A 667 12.00 3.36 7.14
CA LYS A 667 10.56 3.47 7.45
C LYS A 667 10.11 4.92 7.63
N ILE A 668 10.98 5.82 8.08
CA ILE A 668 10.72 7.26 8.14
C ILE A 668 10.58 7.82 6.72
N LEU A 669 11.53 7.53 5.82
CA LEU A 669 11.48 7.99 4.43
C LEU A 669 10.24 7.46 3.68
N LEU A 670 9.86 6.22 3.95
CA LEU A 670 8.66 5.59 3.37
C LEU A 670 7.34 6.24 3.82
N ILE A 671 7.25 6.68 5.09
CA ILE A 671 6.07 7.43 5.59
C ILE A 671 6.10 8.87 5.04
N ASP A 672 7.28 9.47 4.92
CA ASP A 672 7.44 10.81 4.36
C ASP A 672 7.08 10.85 2.86
N ASN A 673 7.35 9.78 2.10
CA ASN A 673 6.80 9.61 0.74
C ASN A 673 5.27 9.68 0.73
N SER A 674 4.61 8.96 1.65
CA SER A 674 3.15 8.95 1.77
C SER A 674 2.63 10.35 2.10
N ARG A 675 3.25 11.04 3.07
CA ARG A 675 2.96 12.44 3.42
C ARG A 675 3.08 13.38 2.22
N ILE A 676 4.19 13.32 1.47
CA ILE A 676 4.44 14.18 0.31
C ILE A 676 3.39 13.94 -0.79
N ARG A 677 3.02 12.67 -1.06
CA ARG A 677 1.95 12.34 -2.02
C ARG A 677 0.59 12.88 -1.57
N LEU A 678 0.20 12.67 -0.31
CA LEU A 678 -1.05 13.19 0.26
C LEU A 678 -1.10 14.73 0.28
N LEU A 679 0.02 15.39 0.60
CA LEU A 679 0.13 16.84 0.57
C LEU A 679 0.05 17.39 -0.85
N ASN A 680 0.70 16.75 -1.83
CA ASN A 680 0.54 17.11 -3.24
C ASN A 680 -0.92 16.95 -3.71
N ASN A 681 -1.62 15.89 -3.29
CA ASN A 681 -3.06 15.73 -3.55
C ASN A 681 -3.89 16.83 -2.88
N LEU A 682 -3.57 17.24 -1.64
CA LEU A 682 -4.23 18.36 -0.96
C LEU A 682 -4.01 19.68 -1.71
N THR A 683 -2.80 19.94 -2.18
CA THR A 683 -2.48 21.10 -3.04
C THR A 683 -3.22 21.04 -4.38
N LYS A 684 -3.35 19.86 -5.03
CA LYS A 684 -4.20 19.69 -6.22
C LYS A 684 -5.67 20.02 -5.90
N LEU A 685 -6.22 19.49 -4.79
CA LEU A 685 -7.60 19.73 -4.38
C LEU A 685 -7.88 21.19 -3.98
N SER A 686 -6.88 21.93 -3.49
CA SER A 686 -6.99 23.38 -3.25
C SER A 686 -7.11 24.18 -4.54
N ALA A 687 -6.66 23.66 -5.69
CA ALA A 687 -6.79 24.35 -6.97
C ALA A 687 -8.28 24.59 -7.29
N PHE A 688 -8.56 25.75 -7.89
CA PHE A 688 -9.87 26.15 -8.34
C PHE A 688 -9.73 26.92 -9.66
N ASP A 689 -10.29 26.37 -10.73
CA ASP A 689 -10.32 27.00 -12.04
C ASP A 689 -11.52 27.94 -12.15
N ASN A 690 -11.26 29.25 -12.16
CA ASN A 690 -12.30 30.26 -12.25
C ASN A 690 -13.05 30.26 -13.60
N ARG A 691 -12.59 29.50 -14.61
CA ARG A 691 -13.39 29.25 -15.82
C ARG A 691 -14.73 28.60 -15.50
N SER A 692 -14.85 27.86 -14.40
CA SER A 692 -16.13 27.26 -13.96
C SER A 692 -17.23 28.32 -13.81
N TYR A 693 -16.93 29.42 -13.12
CA TYR A 693 -17.84 30.55 -12.97
C TYR A 693 -18.00 31.33 -14.27
N MET A 694 -16.92 31.50 -15.05
CA MET A 694 -17.02 32.13 -16.38
C MET A 694 -17.96 31.37 -17.30
N LEU A 695 -17.89 30.03 -17.36
CA LEU A 695 -18.78 29.20 -18.17
C LEU A 695 -20.24 29.30 -17.72
N HIS A 696 -20.50 29.36 -16.41
CA HIS A 696 -21.84 29.60 -15.86
C HIS A 696 -22.43 30.95 -16.31
N PHE A 697 -21.62 31.99 -16.50
CA PHE A 697 -22.10 33.27 -17.03
C PHE A 697 -22.12 33.33 -18.58
N LEU A 698 -21.13 32.71 -19.24
CA LEU A 698 -20.93 32.77 -20.69
C LEU A 698 -21.95 31.94 -21.46
N LYS A 699 -22.21 30.68 -21.06
CA LYS A 699 -23.15 29.81 -21.81
C LYS A 699 -24.57 30.42 -21.87
N PRO A 700 -25.17 30.94 -20.77
CA PRO A 700 -26.47 31.62 -20.83
C PRO A 700 -26.44 32.94 -21.61
N PHE A 701 -25.35 33.72 -21.52
CA PHE A 701 -25.21 34.96 -22.29
C PHE A 701 -25.19 34.70 -23.80
N LEU A 702 -24.38 33.74 -24.25
CA LEU A 702 -24.27 33.34 -25.66
C LEU A 702 -25.58 32.75 -26.19
N LEU A 703 -26.24 31.90 -25.40
CA LEU A 703 -27.54 31.32 -25.74
C LEU A 703 -28.63 32.40 -25.89
N ASN A 704 -28.56 33.47 -25.08
CA ASN A 704 -29.42 34.63 -25.21
C ASN A 704 -29.09 35.46 -26.47
N GLU A 705 -27.81 35.79 -26.73
CA GLU A 705 -27.41 36.55 -27.93
C GLU A 705 -27.79 35.81 -29.24
N ILE A 706 -27.59 34.50 -29.36
CA ILE A 706 -27.96 33.76 -30.59
C ILE A 706 -29.49 33.69 -30.79
N VAL A 707 -30.28 33.61 -29.71
CA VAL A 707 -31.74 33.70 -29.78
C VAL A 707 -32.18 35.10 -30.20
N ILE A 708 -31.55 36.16 -29.69
CA ILE A 708 -31.80 37.55 -30.11
C ILE A 708 -31.44 37.75 -31.60
N MET A 709 -30.30 37.23 -32.06
CA MET A 709 -29.94 37.29 -33.48
C MET A 709 -30.99 36.58 -34.35
N LYS A 710 -31.43 35.38 -33.95
CA LYS A 710 -32.45 34.60 -34.67
C LYS A 710 -33.81 35.28 -34.68
N SER A 711 -34.24 35.91 -33.57
CA SER A 711 -35.51 36.65 -33.52
C SER A 711 -35.43 37.95 -34.34
N LYS A 712 -34.29 38.64 -34.32
CA LYS A 712 -34.07 39.82 -35.17
C LYS A 712 -34.11 39.47 -36.65
N VAL A 713 -33.40 38.44 -37.11
CA VAL A 713 -33.47 38.00 -38.52
C VAL A 713 -34.90 37.62 -38.93
N LYS A 714 -35.71 37.02 -38.04
CA LYS A 714 -37.14 36.78 -38.30
C LYS A 714 -37.96 38.09 -38.40
N SER A 715 -37.63 39.11 -37.60
CA SER A 715 -38.27 40.44 -37.65
C SER A 715 -37.88 41.20 -38.92
N ASP A 716 -36.58 41.35 -39.17
CA ASP A 716 -36.02 42.06 -40.34
C ASP A 716 -36.52 41.43 -41.66
N ALA A 717 -36.69 40.10 -41.71
CA ALA A 717 -37.27 39.40 -42.86
C ALA A 717 -38.78 39.62 -43.02
N ALA A 718 -39.54 39.73 -41.92
CA ALA A 718 -40.97 40.05 -41.97
C ALA A 718 -41.20 41.51 -42.38
N GLU A 719 -40.35 42.43 -41.91
CA GLU A 719 -40.34 43.83 -42.32
C GLU A 719 -39.97 43.99 -43.80
N ALA A 720 -38.95 43.26 -44.28
CA ALA A 720 -38.59 43.23 -45.70
C ALA A 720 -39.71 42.64 -46.58
N ASP A 721 -40.41 41.59 -46.15
CA ASP A 721 -41.55 41.03 -46.90
C ASP A 721 -42.79 41.96 -46.87
N LEU A 722 -43.00 42.73 -45.80
CA LEU A 722 -43.98 43.83 -45.77
C LEU A 722 -43.62 44.93 -46.76
N LEU A 723 -42.37 45.42 -46.75
CA LEU A 723 -41.89 46.43 -47.71
C LEU A 723 -41.95 45.92 -49.17
N LEU A 724 -41.70 44.63 -49.41
CA LEU A 724 -41.89 44.00 -50.72
C LEU A 724 -43.36 43.83 -51.12
N LYS A 725 -44.30 43.81 -50.17
CA LYS A 725 -45.75 43.83 -50.43
C LYS A 725 -46.24 45.26 -50.71
N GLU A 726 -45.74 46.25 -49.98
CA GLU A 726 -46.02 47.67 -50.23
C GLU A 726 -45.46 48.14 -51.57
N GLY A 727 -44.22 47.77 -51.90
CA GLY A 727 -43.62 48.02 -53.22
C GLY A 727 -44.35 47.34 -54.39
N LYS A 728 -45.10 46.25 -54.14
CA LYS A 728 -46.01 45.60 -55.11
C LYS A 728 -47.40 46.23 -55.18
N ASN A 729 -47.71 47.18 -54.31
CA ASN A 729 -48.94 47.96 -54.35
C ASN A 729 -48.72 49.33 -55.02
N SER A 730 -47.63 50.04 -54.72
CA SER A 730 -47.27 51.28 -55.41
C SER A 730 -47.11 51.10 -56.93
N LEU A 731 -46.47 50.00 -57.36
CA LEU A 731 -46.34 49.62 -58.78
C LEU A 731 -47.67 49.24 -59.48
N LYS A 732 -48.83 49.29 -58.81
CA LYS A 732 -50.15 49.04 -59.40
C LYS A 732 -50.98 50.30 -59.64
N GLU A 733 -50.65 51.43 -59.02
CA GLU A 733 -51.47 52.64 -59.13
C GLU A 733 -51.12 53.49 -60.37
N GLU A 734 -49.86 53.52 -60.81
CA GLU A 734 -49.41 54.33 -61.95
C GLU A 734 -49.88 53.85 -63.35
N LYS A 735 -50.68 52.77 -63.46
CA LYS A 735 -51.10 52.20 -64.77
C LYS A 735 -52.61 52.05 -64.96
N LYS A 736 -53.39 53.09 -64.63
CA LYS A 736 -54.83 53.18 -64.96
C LYS A 736 -55.29 54.55 -65.47
N SER A 737 -54.67 55.09 -66.53
CA SER A 737 -55.03 56.41 -67.06
C SER A 737 -54.88 56.63 -68.58
N GLN A 738 -55.40 55.71 -69.43
CA GLN A 738 -56.01 56.05 -70.73
C GLN A 738 -56.73 54.86 -71.38
N ALA A 739 -57.63 55.11 -72.35
CA ALA A 739 -58.53 54.08 -72.90
C ALA A 739 -59.03 54.36 -74.33
N LYS A 740 -59.52 53.27 -74.98
CA LYS A 740 -60.36 53.16 -76.21
C LYS A 740 -59.67 53.01 -77.58
N LYS A 741 -59.75 51.77 -78.12
CA LYS A 741 -60.13 51.37 -79.51
C LYS A 741 -59.24 51.79 -80.71
N PRO A 742 -59.38 51.12 -81.89
CA PRO A 742 -59.56 49.67 -82.15
C PRO A 742 -58.63 49.15 -83.30
N GLU A 743 -58.77 47.87 -83.69
CA GLU A 743 -58.55 47.23 -85.04
C GLU A 743 -57.51 47.80 -86.06
N LYS A 744 -56.75 47.00 -86.84
CA LYS A 744 -57.03 45.65 -87.40
C LYS A 744 -55.77 44.93 -87.95
N ASP A 745 -55.86 43.61 -88.11
CA ASP A 745 -55.10 42.63 -88.94
C ASP A 745 -53.76 42.98 -89.62
N LYS A 746 -52.75 42.10 -89.45
CA LYS A 746 -52.23 41.19 -90.50
C LYS A 746 -51.05 40.29 -90.06
N SER A 747 -51.09 39.00 -90.44
CA SER A 747 -49.95 38.04 -90.63
C SER A 747 -49.03 37.72 -89.42
N ILE A 748 -48.33 36.58 -89.33
CA ILE A 748 -48.31 35.29 -90.05
C ILE A 748 -47.93 34.17 -89.03
N LYS A 749 -48.20 32.89 -89.34
CA LYS A 749 -48.01 31.74 -88.42
C LYS A 749 -46.91 30.78 -88.91
N ILE A 750 -45.78 30.68 -88.20
CA ILE A 750 -44.76 29.62 -88.37
C ILE A 750 -44.16 29.21 -86.99
N THR A 751 -43.97 27.90 -86.80
CA THR A 751 -43.18 27.21 -85.75
C THR A 751 -41.94 26.58 -86.43
N SER A 752 -40.80 26.24 -85.79
CA SER A 752 -40.42 26.09 -84.37
C SER A 752 -38.88 25.93 -84.22
N THR A 753 -38.36 26.16 -83.00
CA THR A 753 -37.18 25.51 -82.36
C THR A 753 -35.90 25.19 -83.18
N SER A 754 -34.75 25.82 -82.87
CA SER A 754 -33.50 25.14 -82.40
C SER A 754 -32.27 26.07 -82.23
N MET A 755 -31.55 25.88 -81.12
CA MET A 755 -30.09 26.02 -80.82
C MET A 755 -29.13 27.09 -81.42
N ALA A 756 -28.18 27.46 -80.53
CA ALA A 756 -26.73 27.71 -80.72
C ALA A 756 -26.16 29.10 -81.12
N SER A 757 -25.34 29.63 -80.19
CA SER A 757 -24.07 30.36 -80.44
C SER A 757 -24.15 31.81 -80.99
N VAL A 758 -23.18 32.72 -80.80
CA VAL A 758 -22.00 32.78 -79.89
C VAL A 758 -21.53 34.25 -79.73
N VAL A 759 -20.87 34.55 -78.59
CA VAL A 759 -19.91 35.65 -78.28
C VAL A 759 -19.93 36.97 -79.10
N ASP A 760 -19.92 38.09 -78.37
CA ASP A 760 -19.03 39.23 -78.68
C ASP A 760 -18.16 39.58 -77.43
N LYS A 761 -17.05 40.31 -77.59
CA LYS A 761 -16.02 40.57 -76.55
C LYS A 761 -15.55 42.03 -76.51
N THR A 762 -15.23 42.52 -75.31
CA THR A 762 -14.32 43.66 -75.10
C THR A 762 -13.57 43.55 -73.76
N VAL A 763 -12.23 43.73 -73.81
CA VAL A 763 -11.33 44.18 -72.71
C VAL A 763 -11.23 43.28 -71.46
N GLU A 764 -10.06 42.86 -70.95
CA GLU A 764 -8.66 42.90 -71.44
C GLU A 764 -7.86 41.77 -70.75
N HIS A 765 -6.89 41.14 -71.43
CA HIS A 765 -5.84 40.31 -70.80
C HIS A 765 -4.73 39.98 -71.82
N GLU A 766 -3.47 40.26 -71.50
CA GLU A 766 -2.33 39.92 -72.36
C GLU A 766 -1.76 38.50 -72.10
N PRO A 767 -1.18 37.83 -73.11
CA PRO A 767 -0.45 36.57 -72.97
C PRO A 767 1.07 36.68 -73.23
N SER A 768 1.84 35.74 -72.68
CA SER A 768 3.16 35.31 -73.20
C SER A 768 3.39 33.86 -72.74
N VAL A 769 3.29 32.87 -73.64
CA VAL A 769 4.37 32.28 -74.47
C VAL A 769 5.04 31.09 -73.76
N LYS A 770 5.29 30.01 -74.53
CA LYS A 770 5.93 28.77 -74.07
C LYS A 770 7.44 28.96 -73.86
N LEU A 771 8.05 28.10 -73.03
CA LEU A 771 9.18 27.23 -73.42
C LEU A 771 9.56 26.25 -72.28
N GLU A 772 9.83 25.00 -72.68
CA GLU A 772 10.88 24.11 -72.15
C GLU A 772 11.92 23.98 -73.31
N PRO A 773 13.20 23.60 -73.12
CA PRO A 773 13.69 22.69 -72.07
C PRO A 773 15.09 23.04 -71.48
N GLU A 774 15.72 22.03 -70.86
CA GLU A 774 17.17 21.78 -70.69
C GLU A 774 18.00 22.62 -69.68
N GLU A 775 18.69 21.88 -68.79
CA GLU A 775 20.13 21.93 -68.46
C GLU A 775 20.81 23.26 -67.96
N ASP A 776 21.84 23.29 -67.09
CA ASP A 776 22.64 22.24 -66.46
C ASP A 776 23.33 22.67 -65.12
N VAL A 777 23.86 21.69 -64.38
CA VAL A 777 25.16 21.67 -63.65
C VAL A 777 25.59 22.72 -62.58
N LYS A 778 25.97 22.17 -61.41
CA LYS A 778 26.97 22.60 -60.38
C LYS A 778 26.67 23.82 -59.46
N GLU A 779 26.69 23.68 -58.13
CA GLU A 779 27.83 23.52 -57.15
C GLU A 779 28.48 24.88 -56.76
N PRO A 780 29.21 25.03 -55.62
CA PRO A 780 29.45 24.06 -54.53
C PRO A 780 29.36 24.64 -53.09
N GLU A 781 29.78 23.84 -52.09
CA GLU A 781 30.30 24.22 -50.76
C GLU A 781 29.38 24.91 -49.72
N ARG A 782 29.67 24.96 -48.41
CA ARG A 782 30.38 24.10 -47.43
C ARG A 782 30.32 24.85 -46.07
N GLY A 783 29.47 24.47 -45.10
CA GLY A 783 29.25 25.37 -43.94
C GLY A 783 28.52 24.82 -42.70
N ARG A 784 29.18 23.90 -41.99
CA ARG A 784 28.98 23.52 -40.57
C ARG A 784 28.41 24.63 -39.66
N LEU A 785 27.35 24.31 -38.90
CA LEU A 785 26.87 24.80 -37.58
C LEU A 785 25.36 24.48 -37.51
N GLU A 786 24.67 24.15 -36.42
CA GLU A 786 24.93 23.60 -35.08
C GLU A 786 23.51 23.39 -34.45
N THR A 787 23.42 22.63 -33.36
CA THR A 787 22.33 22.59 -32.35
C THR A 787 20.92 23.17 -32.64
N SER A 788 19.89 22.32 -32.47
CA SER A 788 18.68 22.71 -31.73
C SER A 788 18.27 21.57 -30.77
N SER A 789 17.97 21.91 -29.53
CA SER A 789 17.79 20.97 -28.42
C SER A 789 16.31 20.63 -28.18
N ASN A 790 16.05 19.41 -27.71
CA ASN A 790 14.80 19.11 -26.98
C ASN A 790 14.72 20.04 -25.77
N THR A 791 13.57 20.69 -25.57
CA THR A 791 13.30 21.51 -24.37
C THR A 791 12.40 20.75 -23.42
N ASP A 792 13.00 19.88 -22.61
CA ASP A 792 12.38 19.44 -21.35
C ASP A 792 12.30 20.66 -20.42
N ILE A 793 11.09 21.05 -20.00
CA ILE A 793 10.90 22.25 -19.18
C ILE A 793 11.29 21.93 -17.73
N GLN A 794 12.25 22.70 -17.22
CA GLN A 794 12.78 22.57 -15.87
C GLN A 794 11.71 22.88 -14.81
N VAL A 795 11.59 22.00 -13.81
CA VAL A 795 11.04 22.37 -12.50
C VAL A 795 12.19 22.93 -11.65
N GLU A 796 12.38 24.24 -11.68
CA GLU A 796 13.32 24.92 -10.79
C GLU A 796 12.80 24.94 -9.35
N ALA A 797 13.20 23.94 -8.57
CA ALA A 797 13.16 24.03 -7.12
C ALA A 797 14.27 24.98 -6.66
N THR A 798 13.92 26.14 -6.10
CA THR A 798 14.87 27.15 -5.60
C THR A 798 15.48 26.76 -4.23
N THR A 799 16.13 25.60 -4.19
CA THR A 799 17.11 25.26 -3.16
C THR A 799 18.50 25.59 -3.70
N VAL A 800 19.19 26.55 -3.09
CA VAL A 800 20.57 26.90 -3.42
C VAL A 800 21.44 25.65 -3.34
N ASP A 801 22.18 25.33 -4.40
CA ASP A 801 23.26 24.34 -4.36
C ASP A 801 24.30 24.78 -3.33
N ARG A 802 24.24 24.18 -2.13
CA ARG A 802 25.40 24.08 -1.26
C ARG A 802 26.16 22.84 -1.72
N ASP A 803 27.35 23.05 -2.25
CA ASP A 803 28.33 22.01 -2.55
C ASP A 803 28.45 20.99 -1.40
N ASP A 804 28.81 19.75 -1.75
CA ASP A 804 29.02 18.64 -0.82
C ASP A 804 29.68 19.11 0.49
N MET A 805 28.90 19.16 1.57
CA MET A 805 29.48 19.37 2.90
C MET A 805 30.41 18.20 3.17
N GLN A 806 31.71 18.48 3.12
CA GLN A 806 32.74 17.54 3.51
C GLN A 806 32.52 17.16 4.96
N ASN A 807 31.94 15.98 5.18
CA ASN A 807 32.11 15.25 6.42
C ASN A 807 33.62 14.99 6.56
N LYS A 808 34.30 15.90 7.26
CA LYS A 808 35.49 15.53 8.02
C LYS A 808 35.13 14.30 8.86
N PRO A 809 36.06 13.37 9.11
CA PRO A 809 35.89 12.42 10.20
C PRO A 809 35.84 13.23 11.50
N GLY A 810 34.62 13.59 11.92
CA GLY A 810 34.38 13.94 13.31
C GLY A 810 34.58 12.66 14.12
N GLU A 811 35.50 12.71 15.07
CA GLU A 811 35.45 11.82 16.22
C GLU A 811 34.03 11.89 16.80
N ALA A 812 33.47 10.76 17.22
CA ALA A 812 32.05 10.69 17.55
C ALA A 812 31.71 11.56 18.78
N THR A 813 31.31 12.81 18.55
CA THR A 813 30.86 13.74 19.59
C THR A 813 29.55 13.24 20.16
N VAL A 814 29.67 12.58 21.32
CA VAL A 814 28.58 12.03 22.12
C VAL A 814 27.54 13.13 22.40
N PRO A 815 26.22 12.81 22.44
CA PRO A 815 25.19 13.77 22.82
C PRO A 815 25.53 14.45 24.16
N THR A 816 25.90 15.72 24.10
CA THR A 816 26.65 16.41 25.17
C THR A 816 25.84 16.56 26.46
N ASN A 817 24.52 16.39 26.40
CA ASN A 817 23.63 16.35 27.56
C ASN A 817 23.83 15.10 28.45
N LEU A 818 24.29 13.98 27.89
CA LEU A 818 24.60 12.77 28.66
C LEU A 818 26.01 12.85 29.25
N GLU A 819 26.98 13.32 28.47
CA GLU A 819 28.36 13.49 28.94
C GLU A 819 28.50 14.59 30.00
N SER A 820 27.93 15.78 29.80
CA SER A 820 28.06 16.88 30.78
C SER A 820 27.49 16.56 32.17
N ALA A 821 26.45 15.72 32.24
CA ALA A 821 25.89 15.21 33.49
C ALA A 821 26.80 14.18 34.20
N LEU A 822 27.69 13.49 33.46
CA LEU A 822 28.59 12.46 33.98
C LEU A 822 30.02 12.95 34.22
N ASP A 823 30.49 13.89 33.39
CA ASP A 823 31.84 14.46 33.39
C ASP A 823 32.09 15.43 34.55
N MET A 824 31.06 16.16 35.01
CA MET A 824 31.12 16.91 36.27
C MET A 824 31.48 15.99 37.46
N THR A 825 31.07 14.72 37.44
CA THR A 825 31.34 13.77 38.52
C THR A 825 32.77 13.25 38.44
N LEU A 826 33.23 12.84 37.25
CA LEU A 826 34.60 12.35 37.03
C LEU A 826 35.67 13.40 37.36
N LYS A 827 35.46 14.66 36.96
CA LYS A 827 36.40 15.76 37.26
C LYS A 827 36.52 16.08 38.76
N ASN A 828 35.49 15.78 39.55
CA ASN A 828 35.55 15.92 41.01
C ASN A 828 36.35 14.80 41.69
N GLU A 829 36.36 13.57 41.14
CA GLU A 829 37.17 12.46 41.68
C GLU A 829 38.66 12.60 41.37
N SER A 830 39.02 13.17 40.22
CA SER A 830 40.44 13.49 39.91
C SER A 830 41.07 14.53 40.85
N LYS A 831 40.25 15.20 41.69
CA LYS A 831 40.67 16.28 42.59
C LYS A 831 40.58 15.92 44.08
N SER A 832 40.21 14.68 44.41
CA SER A 832 40.04 14.19 45.80
C SER A 832 41.06 13.11 46.20
N LYS A 833 42.08 12.86 45.37
CA LYS A 833 43.11 11.82 45.59
C LYS A 833 44.57 12.28 45.54
N SER A 834 44.84 13.58 45.42
CA SER A 834 46.21 14.13 45.48
C SER A 834 46.69 14.44 46.91
N ASP A 835 45.78 14.85 47.80
CA ASP A 835 46.12 15.54 49.05
C ASP A 835 45.81 14.66 50.28
N ALA A 836 46.58 13.57 50.48
CA ALA A 836 46.38 12.65 51.60
C ALA A 836 47.66 12.05 52.23
N ALA A 837 48.83 12.65 52.00
CA ALA A 837 50.07 12.26 52.69
C ALA A 837 51.14 13.37 52.72
N GLU A 838 51.12 14.24 53.74
CA GLU A 838 52.26 14.55 54.62
C GLU A 838 51.77 15.43 55.81
N THR A 839 52.63 15.75 56.78
CA THR A 839 52.26 16.21 58.12
C THR A 839 52.71 17.63 58.50
N ASP A 840 51.85 18.28 59.31
CA ASP A 840 52.19 19.22 60.40
C ASP A 840 52.45 20.74 60.08
N LEU A 841 52.40 21.51 61.17
CA LEU A 841 52.88 22.89 61.41
C LEU A 841 52.06 24.13 60.99
N LEU A 842 51.33 24.64 62.01
CA LEU A 842 51.32 26.04 62.49
C LEU A 842 50.63 27.17 61.70
N LEU A 843 49.42 27.52 62.19
CA LEU A 843 49.12 28.80 62.86
C LEU A 843 49.86 30.10 62.44
N LYS A 844 49.20 30.95 61.63
CA LYS A 844 48.77 32.36 61.93
C LYS A 844 48.50 33.16 60.63
N GLY A 845 47.55 34.10 60.65
CA GLY A 845 47.25 34.98 59.50
C GLY A 845 45.96 35.79 59.66
N ASP A 846 46.06 36.95 60.29
CA ASP A 846 44.94 37.79 60.74
C ASP A 846 43.81 38.15 59.76
N LYS A 847 42.57 37.95 60.25
CA LYS A 847 41.48 38.95 60.38
C LYS A 847 41.30 40.07 59.33
N LYS A 848 40.03 40.17 58.89
CA LYS A 848 39.15 41.37 58.65
C LYS A 848 38.74 41.60 57.18
N SER A 849 37.56 42.18 56.88
CA SER A 849 36.24 42.22 57.56
C SER A 849 35.28 43.10 56.74
N GLN A 850 33.97 42.76 56.74
CA GLN A 850 32.75 43.54 56.42
C GLN A 850 31.90 42.81 55.36
N ALA A 851 30.71 42.25 55.62
CA ALA A 851 29.69 42.41 56.67
C ALA A 851 28.79 43.65 56.57
N LYS A 852 27.73 43.56 55.73
CA LYS A 852 26.34 44.13 55.82
C LYS A 852 25.74 44.18 54.39
N LYS A 853 24.59 43.60 54.04
CA LYS A 853 23.30 43.51 54.77
C LYS A 853 22.42 42.33 54.26
N LYS A 854 21.56 41.83 55.15
CA LYS A 854 20.10 41.52 55.03
C LYS A 854 19.54 41.11 53.64
N LYS A 855 18.63 40.12 53.51
CA LYS A 855 17.64 39.64 54.51
C LYS A 855 17.13 38.20 54.22
N LYS A 856 16.98 37.39 55.27
CA LYS A 856 16.18 36.14 55.38
C LYS A 856 14.86 36.49 56.15
N PRO A 857 13.93 35.57 56.51
CA PRO A 857 13.25 34.50 55.74
C PRO A 857 11.76 34.28 56.18
N LYS A 858 11.15 33.11 55.86
CA LYS A 858 10.14 32.30 56.61
C LYS A 858 8.74 32.88 56.97
N ASN A 859 7.74 32.00 56.87
CA ASN A 859 6.90 31.47 57.99
C ASN A 859 6.13 30.22 57.46
N THR A 860 6.28 28.98 57.95
CA THR A 860 5.95 28.33 59.25
C THR A 860 4.47 27.94 59.49
N LYS A 861 4.15 26.70 59.12
CA LYS A 861 3.80 25.57 60.03
C LYS A 861 2.71 25.78 61.10
N LYS A 862 1.68 24.91 61.09
CA LYS A 862 0.88 24.52 62.28
C LYS A 862 0.54 23.01 62.30
N THR A 863 0.95 22.36 63.40
CA THR A 863 0.28 21.35 64.27
C THR A 863 -0.83 20.42 63.71
N SER A 864 -0.88 19.08 63.87
CA SER A 864 -0.44 18.07 64.90
C SER A 864 -1.52 17.73 65.99
N THR A 865 -1.51 16.62 66.78
CA THR A 865 -0.42 15.74 67.30
C THR A 865 -0.92 14.40 67.91
N SER A 866 -0.04 13.35 67.98
CA SER A 866 -0.01 12.24 69.00
C SER A 866 -1.14 11.16 69.00
N MET A 867 -1.13 9.99 69.66
CA MET A 867 -0.28 9.17 70.60
C MET A 867 -0.54 7.65 70.32
N ALA A 868 0.12 6.60 70.87
CA ALA A 868 1.45 6.32 71.44
C ALA A 868 1.61 4.78 71.63
N SER A 869 2.83 4.27 71.84
CA SER A 869 3.18 2.87 72.18
C SER A 869 3.16 2.64 73.73
N PRO A 870 3.50 1.47 74.38
CA PRO A 870 4.48 0.43 73.98
C PRO A 870 4.21 -1.08 74.35
N VAL A 871 4.97 -1.97 73.68
CA VAL A 871 5.77 -3.15 74.16
C VAL A 871 5.22 -4.13 75.25
N GLU A 872 5.27 -5.45 74.97
CA GLU A 872 6.12 -6.43 75.71
C GLU A 872 6.28 -7.82 75.00
N HIS A 873 6.92 -8.81 75.64
CA HIS A 873 7.72 -9.89 75.00
C HIS A 873 7.08 -11.30 74.82
N LYS A 874 7.64 -12.01 73.81
CA LYS A 874 8.03 -13.45 73.71
C LYS A 874 8.24 -14.26 75.03
N PRO A 875 8.36 -15.63 75.06
CA PRO A 875 8.66 -16.58 73.95
C PRO A 875 7.94 -17.98 73.97
N SER A 876 8.24 -18.87 72.98
CA SER A 876 8.51 -20.35 73.05
C SER A 876 7.58 -21.34 73.79
N VAL A 877 7.42 -22.65 73.47
CA VAL A 877 7.89 -23.58 72.40
C VAL A 877 6.98 -24.84 72.39
N SER A 878 7.20 -25.79 71.47
CA SER A 878 6.54 -27.12 71.27
C SER A 878 6.43 -28.05 72.53
N LEU A 879 5.72 -29.20 72.54
CA LEU A 879 5.28 -30.15 71.49
C LEU A 879 4.12 -31.08 71.99
N GLU A 880 3.62 -31.94 71.10
CA GLU A 880 3.06 -33.31 71.32
C GLU A 880 1.56 -33.59 71.69
N THR A 881 0.97 -34.38 70.79
CA THR A 881 -0.11 -35.41 70.86
C THR A 881 -0.98 -35.63 72.11
N GLY A 882 -2.28 -35.83 71.85
CA GLY A 882 -3.20 -36.60 72.71
C GLY A 882 -4.67 -36.30 72.39
N GLY A 883 -5.44 -37.28 71.92
CA GLY A 883 -6.90 -37.13 71.68
C GLY A 883 -7.72 -38.09 72.53
N THR A 884 -9.05 -37.87 72.61
CA THR A 884 -10.15 -38.89 72.58
C THR A 884 -11.46 -38.35 73.20
N SER A 885 -12.56 -38.34 72.43
CA SER A 885 -13.99 -38.37 72.87
C SER A 885 -14.54 -37.18 73.71
N GLN A 886 -15.85 -36.91 73.86
CA GLN A 886 -17.12 -37.20 73.12
C GLN A 886 -18.14 -36.10 73.55
N SER A 887 -19.08 -35.61 72.71
CA SER A 887 -20.50 -36.04 72.56
C SER A 887 -21.36 -36.00 73.85
N PRO A 888 -22.72 -35.82 73.80
CA PRO A 888 -23.61 -36.51 72.83
C PRO A 888 -24.96 -35.85 72.38
N LYS A 889 -25.48 -36.36 71.25
CA LYS A 889 -26.92 -36.66 70.93
C LYS A 889 -27.90 -35.48 70.70
N THR A 890 -29.02 -35.68 69.97
CA THR A 890 -29.76 -36.93 69.64
C THR A 890 -29.54 -37.60 68.26
N MET A 891 -30.60 -37.76 67.45
CA MET A 891 -31.06 -39.01 66.79
C MET A 891 -31.93 -38.68 65.54
N GLU A 892 -32.53 -39.58 64.75
CA GLU A 892 -32.69 -41.07 64.70
C GLU A 892 -31.81 -41.70 63.57
N GLU A 893 -31.69 -43.00 63.22
CA GLU A 893 -32.53 -44.23 63.24
C GLU A 893 -33.67 -44.24 62.15
N ASP A 894 -33.94 -45.27 61.32
CA ASP A 894 -33.39 -46.65 61.17
C ASP A 894 -33.45 -47.21 59.69
N SER A 895 -33.47 -48.54 59.47
CA SER A 895 -32.80 -49.25 58.34
C SER A 895 -33.59 -50.35 57.57
N MET A 896 -32.86 -51.14 56.74
CA MET A 896 -33.14 -52.47 56.10
C MET A 896 -33.54 -52.63 54.60
N GLU A 897 -32.93 -53.66 53.99
CA GLU A 897 -33.29 -54.42 52.76
C GLU A 897 -34.44 -55.45 53.02
N PRO A 898 -34.99 -56.27 52.08
CA PRO A 898 -34.55 -56.64 50.70
C PRO A 898 -35.65 -56.77 49.60
N LYS A 899 -35.27 -57.24 48.39
CA LYS A 899 -35.98 -58.12 47.38
C LYS A 899 -37.52 -57.99 47.14
N ASP A 900 -38.11 -58.13 45.94
CA ASP A 900 -37.71 -58.89 44.74
C ASP A 900 -38.55 -58.52 43.45
N THR A 901 -38.02 -58.86 42.26
CA THR A 901 -38.63 -59.15 40.91
C THR A 901 -39.86 -58.42 40.26
N LEU A 902 -39.69 -58.15 38.93
CA LEU A 902 -40.67 -58.08 37.79
C LEU A 902 -41.64 -56.87 37.64
N GLY A 903 -41.92 -56.32 36.44
CA GLY A 903 -41.34 -56.55 35.09
C GLY A 903 -42.09 -55.84 33.91
N SER A 904 -41.52 -55.90 32.68
CA SER A 904 -42.05 -55.44 31.35
C SER A 904 -42.12 -53.91 31.06
N GLU A 905 -41.94 -53.39 29.82
CA GLU A 905 -41.71 -54.00 28.48
C GLU A 905 -40.58 -53.30 27.65
N LYS A 906 -39.87 -54.12 26.83
CA LYS A 906 -39.31 -53.87 25.46
C LYS A 906 -38.45 -52.60 25.13
N GLY A 907 -37.15 -52.84 24.87
CA GLY A 907 -36.29 -52.05 23.95
C GLY A 907 -36.23 -52.69 22.55
N PRO A 908 -35.06 -52.92 21.91
CA PRO A 908 -33.68 -52.52 22.24
C PRO A 908 -32.79 -52.11 21.02
N LEU A 909 -31.48 -51.84 21.20
CA LEU A 909 -30.33 -52.50 20.49
C LEU A 909 -28.94 -51.82 20.66
N LYS A 910 -27.99 -52.55 21.31
CA LYS A 910 -26.51 -52.69 21.04
C LYS A 910 -25.58 -51.46 21.04
N ILE A 911 -24.28 -51.56 21.39
CA ILE A 911 -23.36 -52.74 21.49
C ILE A 911 -23.17 -53.18 22.97
N PRO A 912 -22.00 -53.28 23.69
CA PRO A 912 -20.54 -53.29 23.37
C PRO A 912 -19.70 -54.46 23.99
N SER A 913 -18.39 -54.50 23.67
CA SER A 913 -17.25 -55.11 24.40
C SER A 913 -17.27 -56.64 24.72
N THR A 914 -16.28 -57.32 25.32
CA THR A 914 -15.08 -57.03 26.17
C THR A 914 -14.10 -58.26 26.09
N LYS A 915 -12.90 -58.50 26.70
CA LYS A 915 -11.96 -57.91 27.72
C LYS A 915 -10.59 -58.69 27.68
N ASP A 916 -9.62 -58.37 28.57
CA ASP A 916 -8.64 -59.27 29.27
C ASP A 916 -7.36 -59.85 28.59
N ILE A 917 -6.18 -60.01 29.26
CA ILE A 917 -5.60 -59.49 30.55
C ILE A 917 -4.04 -59.69 30.63
N GLN A 918 -3.30 -58.88 31.42
CA GLN A 918 -1.94 -59.00 32.09
C GLN A 918 -0.77 -59.84 31.48
N GLU A 919 0.54 -59.69 31.76
CA GLU A 919 1.50 -58.78 32.45
C GLU A 919 2.87 -59.54 32.58
N GLU A 920 3.97 -58.80 32.76
CA GLU A 920 5.32 -59.20 33.28
C GLU A 920 6.31 -60.22 32.62
N ALA A 921 7.50 -59.66 32.27
CA ALA A 921 8.85 -59.98 32.81
C ALA A 921 9.84 -61.03 32.20
N THR A 922 11.09 -60.53 32.05
CA THR A 922 12.42 -61.18 32.21
C THR A 922 13.25 -61.68 30.99
N LYS A 923 14.51 -61.23 31.00
CA LYS A 923 15.67 -61.46 30.10
C LYS A 923 16.03 -62.94 29.80
N VAL A 924 16.59 -63.19 28.61
CA VAL A 924 17.76 -64.09 28.41
C VAL A 924 18.70 -63.54 27.31
N ASN A 925 20.00 -63.79 27.46
CA ASN A 925 21.09 -63.50 26.49
C ASN A 925 20.88 -64.09 25.09
N TYR A 926 21.56 -63.49 24.10
CA TYR A 926 22.40 -64.24 23.15
C TYR A 926 23.72 -63.47 22.91
N GLY A 927 24.79 -64.19 22.57
CA GLY A 927 26.09 -63.63 22.19
C GLY A 927 26.86 -64.60 21.30
N ASP A 928 27.90 -64.07 20.64
CA ASP A 928 28.96 -64.78 19.90
C ASP A 928 28.53 -65.60 18.64
N THR A 929 29.31 -65.63 17.54
CA THR A 929 30.57 -64.94 17.20
C THR A 929 30.77 -64.76 15.67
N GLN A 930 31.56 -63.74 15.31
CA GLN A 930 32.52 -63.67 14.18
C GLN A 930 32.11 -64.15 12.77
N ASN A 931 32.16 -63.23 11.79
CA ASN A 931 33.31 -63.13 10.88
C ASN A 931 33.36 -61.82 10.07
N MET A 932 34.57 -61.44 9.63
CA MET A 932 34.99 -60.23 8.88
C MET A 932 36.24 -60.64 8.04
N PRO A 933 36.79 -59.85 7.09
CA PRO A 933 36.48 -58.45 6.74
C PRO A 933 36.28 -58.16 5.21
N GLY A 934 35.98 -56.90 4.86
CA GLY A 934 36.43 -56.32 3.58
C GLY A 934 35.52 -55.30 2.89
N GLY A 935 36.00 -54.06 2.69
CA GLY A 935 35.46 -53.09 1.72
C GLY A 935 34.72 -51.87 2.29
N ALA A 936 35.04 -50.67 1.80
CA ALA A 936 34.38 -49.41 2.16
C ALA A 936 32.92 -49.36 1.63
N ALA A 937 31.90 -48.81 2.30
CA ALA A 937 31.76 -47.74 3.31
C ALA A 937 31.51 -46.32 2.75
N THR A 938 30.23 -46.03 2.53
CA THR A 938 29.59 -44.72 2.78
C THR A 938 28.27 -44.98 3.50
N ARG A 939 28.02 -44.33 4.64
CA ARG A 939 26.82 -44.54 5.47
C ARG A 939 25.94 -43.30 5.49
N TYR A 940 24.65 -43.47 5.21
CA TYR A 940 23.61 -42.71 5.90
C TYR A 940 23.43 -43.33 7.29
N ASN A 941 23.54 -42.52 8.36
CA ASN A 941 23.27 -42.97 9.72
C ASN A 941 21.82 -42.69 10.09
N SER A 942 21.00 -43.74 10.19
CA SER A 942 19.71 -43.67 10.88
C SER A 942 19.95 -43.41 12.37
N VAL A 943 19.26 -42.43 12.96
CA VAL A 943 19.28 -42.18 14.41
C VAL A 943 17.92 -42.53 14.99
N SER A 944 17.80 -43.75 15.51
CA SER A 944 16.70 -44.17 16.37
C SER A 944 17.05 -43.87 17.83
N GLY A 945 16.37 -42.91 18.44
CA GLY A 945 16.55 -42.53 19.85
C GLY A 945 15.22 -42.13 20.50
N ASN A 946 14.96 -42.67 21.69
CA ASN A 946 13.66 -42.57 22.37
C ASN A 946 13.21 -41.12 22.61
N LEU A 947 11.93 -40.83 22.35
CA LEU A 947 11.28 -39.57 22.71
C LEU A 947 10.23 -39.82 23.80
N GLU A 948 10.65 -39.76 25.07
CA GLU A 948 9.72 -39.58 26.19
C GLU A 948 9.38 -38.08 26.37
N SER A 949 8.26 -37.81 27.02
CA SER A 949 7.61 -36.50 27.04
C SER A 949 8.32 -35.45 27.92
N ALA A 950 8.57 -34.27 27.36
CA ALA A 950 8.89 -33.05 28.09
C ALA A 950 7.79 -31.99 27.85
N PRO A 951 7.13 -31.43 28.89
CA PRO A 951 6.10 -30.42 28.74
C PRO A 951 6.73 -29.02 28.66
N GLY A 952 6.76 -28.41 27.47
CA GLY A 952 7.31 -27.05 27.31
C GLY A 952 7.82 -26.71 25.91
N GLY A 953 6.97 -26.88 24.89
CA GLY A 953 7.28 -26.46 23.52
C GLY A 953 5.99 -26.17 22.75
N ALA A 954 6.05 -25.25 21.78
CA ALA A 954 4.91 -24.99 20.92
C ALA A 954 4.56 -26.26 20.13
N ALA A 955 3.32 -26.73 20.24
CA ALA A 955 2.83 -27.80 19.38
C ALA A 955 2.86 -27.30 17.93
N ALA A 956 3.54 -28.03 17.04
CA ALA A 956 3.53 -27.71 15.62
C ALA A 956 2.08 -27.68 15.13
N ARG A 957 1.66 -26.53 14.57
CA ARG A 957 0.30 -26.35 14.06
C ARG A 957 0.07 -27.37 12.94
N TYR A 958 -0.98 -28.17 13.04
CA TYR A 958 -1.39 -29.05 11.95
C TYR A 958 -2.02 -28.20 10.84
N ASN A 959 -1.51 -28.34 9.62
CA ASN A 959 -1.99 -27.63 8.45
C ASN A 959 -2.95 -28.52 7.65
N SER A 960 -4.25 -28.26 7.81
CA SER A 960 -5.31 -28.99 7.12
C SER A 960 -5.25 -28.80 5.60
N ALA A 961 -4.89 -27.61 5.13
CA ALA A 961 -4.78 -27.30 3.71
C ALA A 961 -3.73 -28.18 3.02
N LEU A 962 -2.53 -28.28 3.62
CA LEU A 962 -1.45 -29.13 3.12
C LEU A 962 -1.82 -30.62 3.15
N ASP A 963 -2.39 -31.12 4.25
CA ASP A 963 -2.84 -32.53 4.35
C ASP A 963 -3.84 -32.86 3.22
N MET A 964 -4.84 -32.01 3.01
CA MET A 964 -5.91 -32.27 2.05
C MET A 964 -5.52 -32.04 0.59
N THR A 965 -4.71 -31.03 0.27
CA THR A 965 -4.15 -30.84 -1.09
C THR A 965 -3.24 -32.01 -1.47
N LEU A 966 -2.39 -32.49 -0.54
CA LEU A 966 -1.59 -33.69 -0.78
C LEU A 966 -2.47 -34.94 -0.98
N LYS A 967 -3.50 -35.16 -0.15
CA LYS A 967 -4.48 -36.26 -0.31
C LYS A 967 -5.22 -36.25 -1.63
N ALA A 968 -5.56 -35.07 -2.16
CA ALA A 968 -6.21 -34.94 -3.45
C ALA A 968 -5.24 -35.32 -4.58
N LEU A 969 -4.02 -34.77 -4.56
CA LEU A 969 -2.95 -35.10 -5.52
C LEU A 969 -2.60 -36.59 -5.51
N VAL A 970 -2.41 -37.21 -4.32
CA VAL A 970 -2.15 -38.66 -4.20
C VAL A 970 -3.39 -39.53 -4.41
N ASN A 971 -4.49 -39.00 -4.95
CA ASN A 971 -5.59 -39.79 -5.50
C ASN A 971 -5.65 -39.81 -7.02
N ILE A 972 -5.06 -38.81 -7.70
CA ILE A 972 -4.91 -38.80 -9.17
C ILE A 972 -4.09 -40.04 -9.59
N LYS A 973 -4.56 -40.77 -10.61
CA LYS A 973 -3.92 -42.01 -11.07
C LYS A 973 -2.72 -41.70 -11.95
N VAL A 974 -2.90 -40.80 -12.91
CA VAL A 974 -1.90 -40.44 -13.93
C VAL A 974 -0.68 -39.78 -13.30
N LEU A 975 -0.85 -39.06 -12.19
CA LEU A 975 0.26 -38.51 -11.41
C LEU A 975 1.13 -39.62 -10.80
N LYS A 976 0.54 -40.63 -10.15
CA LYS A 976 1.25 -41.80 -9.58
C LYS A 976 2.03 -42.57 -10.64
N GLU A 977 1.43 -42.77 -11.80
CA GLU A 977 2.03 -43.53 -12.91
C GLU A 977 3.20 -42.79 -13.59
N ASN A 978 3.31 -41.46 -13.42
CA ASN A 978 4.33 -40.65 -14.07
C ASN A 978 5.40 -40.08 -13.12
N VAL A 979 5.05 -39.67 -11.90
CA VAL A 979 5.97 -39.00 -10.96
C VAL A 979 7.30 -39.74 -10.73
N LEU A 980 7.29 -41.08 -10.73
CA LEU A 980 8.51 -41.89 -10.55
C LEU A 980 9.41 -41.99 -11.80
N LYS A 981 8.96 -41.51 -12.97
CA LYS A 981 9.74 -41.49 -14.22
C LYS A 981 10.65 -40.27 -14.33
N TYR A 982 10.31 -39.19 -13.63
CA TYR A 982 10.98 -37.90 -13.68
C TYR A 982 12.11 -37.86 -12.65
N LYS A 983 13.16 -37.07 -12.91
CA LYS A 983 14.34 -36.95 -12.06
C LYS A 983 14.68 -35.47 -11.82
N LYS A 984 15.12 -35.18 -10.59
CA LYS A 984 15.65 -33.87 -10.20
C LYS A 984 16.94 -33.55 -10.99
N GLN A 985 17.02 -32.35 -11.56
CA GLN A 985 18.32 -31.74 -11.94
C GLN A 985 19.09 -31.28 -10.68
N PRO A 986 20.43 -31.30 -10.65
CA PRO A 986 21.18 -30.75 -9.51
C PRO A 986 20.86 -29.26 -9.31
N VAL A 987 20.60 -28.88 -8.06
CA VAL A 987 20.31 -27.50 -7.62
C VAL A 987 21.16 -27.25 -6.37
N ASP A 988 21.85 -26.12 -6.31
CA ASP A 988 22.87 -25.84 -5.29
C ASP A 988 22.32 -25.38 -3.91
N ASP A 989 21.00 -25.25 -3.76
CA ASP A 989 20.36 -24.80 -2.50
C ASP A 989 19.80 -25.93 -1.62
N ASN A 990 20.33 -26.02 -0.39
CA ASN A 990 20.13 -27.09 0.59
C ASN A 990 18.76 -27.08 1.32
N LEU A 991 17.83 -26.19 0.93
CA LEU A 991 16.51 -26.06 1.57
C LEU A 991 15.39 -26.58 0.65
N GLU A 992 15.35 -26.14 -0.60
CA GLU A 992 14.42 -26.67 -1.61
C GLU A 992 14.60 -28.17 -1.83
N GLU A 993 15.85 -28.66 -1.77
CA GLU A 993 16.17 -30.10 -1.83
C GLU A 993 15.39 -30.93 -0.79
N GLN A 994 15.11 -30.38 0.39
CA GLN A 994 14.39 -31.10 1.45
C GLN A 994 12.90 -31.25 1.11
N VAL A 995 12.25 -30.19 0.63
CA VAL A 995 10.86 -30.23 0.14
C VAL A 995 10.73 -31.26 -0.99
N LEU A 996 11.66 -31.24 -1.95
CA LEU A 996 11.67 -32.16 -3.08
C LEU A 996 11.88 -33.61 -2.64
N CYS A 997 12.85 -33.89 -1.76
CA CYS A 997 13.07 -35.23 -1.22
C CYS A 997 11.85 -35.75 -0.43
N ALA A 998 11.18 -34.86 0.30
CA ALA A 998 9.97 -35.18 1.05
C ALA A 998 8.77 -35.50 0.13
N LEU A 999 8.57 -34.72 -0.94
CA LEU A 999 7.56 -35.00 -1.98
C LEU A 999 7.86 -36.32 -2.69
N GLN A 1000 9.12 -36.57 -3.09
CA GLN A 1000 9.49 -37.83 -3.75
C GLN A 1000 9.28 -39.04 -2.83
N SER A 1001 9.56 -38.89 -1.53
CA SER A 1001 9.28 -39.90 -0.51
C SER A 1001 7.79 -40.18 -0.36
N LEU A 1002 6.93 -39.15 -0.40
CA LEU A 1002 5.47 -39.30 -0.35
C LEU A 1002 4.95 -40.19 -1.49
N PHE A 1003 5.29 -39.86 -2.74
CA PHE A 1003 4.80 -40.62 -3.89
C PHE A 1003 5.43 -42.02 -3.96
N SER A 1004 6.68 -42.19 -3.53
CA SER A 1004 7.31 -43.50 -3.42
C SER A 1004 6.55 -44.40 -2.42
N ALA A 1005 6.21 -43.87 -1.23
CA ALA A 1005 5.43 -44.58 -0.23
C ALA A 1005 3.98 -44.86 -0.67
N VAL A 1006 3.38 -44.00 -1.49
CA VAL A 1006 2.05 -44.22 -2.08
C VAL A 1006 2.07 -45.37 -3.09
N VAL A 1007 3.08 -45.41 -3.98
CA VAL A 1007 3.18 -46.44 -5.04
C VAL A 1007 3.63 -47.80 -4.50
N SER A 1008 4.45 -47.84 -3.43
CA SER A 1008 4.80 -49.07 -2.72
C SER A 1008 3.72 -49.58 -1.75
N GLU A 1009 2.61 -48.85 -1.62
CA GLU A 1009 1.56 -48.99 -0.59
C GLU A 1009 2.03 -48.81 0.87
N GLU A 1010 3.32 -48.55 1.13
CA GLU A 1010 3.88 -48.32 2.48
C GLU A 1010 3.19 -47.16 3.22
N ILE A 1011 2.57 -46.22 2.49
CA ILE A 1011 1.74 -45.12 3.01
C ILE A 1011 0.62 -45.58 3.96
N LYS A 1012 0.17 -46.83 3.83
CA LYS A 1012 -0.85 -47.46 4.68
C LYS A 1012 -0.31 -47.85 6.06
N THR A 1013 1.01 -47.84 6.25
CA THR A 1013 1.68 -48.18 7.51
C THR A 1013 1.48 -47.05 8.52
N LYS A 1014 0.95 -47.39 9.70
CA LYS A 1014 0.60 -46.40 10.73
C LYS A 1014 1.83 -45.56 11.12
N GLY A 1015 1.74 -44.25 10.86
CA GLY A 1015 2.77 -43.26 11.19
C GLY A 1015 3.66 -42.84 10.01
N VAL A 1016 3.70 -43.59 8.90
CA VAL A 1016 4.52 -43.20 7.72
C VAL A 1016 3.97 -41.93 7.08
N TYR A 1017 2.66 -41.87 6.83
CA TYR A 1017 2.02 -40.67 6.27
C TYR A 1017 2.23 -39.43 7.14
N SER A 1018 2.02 -39.52 8.46
CA SER A 1018 2.16 -38.37 9.36
C SER A 1018 3.63 -37.96 9.60
N LEU A 1019 4.59 -38.88 9.48
CA LEU A 1019 6.02 -38.53 9.47
C LEU A 1019 6.38 -37.72 8.21
N ILE A 1020 5.96 -38.19 7.03
CA ILE A 1020 6.22 -37.52 5.74
C ILE A 1020 5.50 -36.17 5.68
N LEU A 1021 4.23 -36.10 6.09
CA LEU A 1021 3.46 -34.86 6.17
C LEU A 1021 4.11 -33.84 7.13
N ARG A 1022 4.62 -34.29 8.28
CA ARG A 1022 5.32 -33.41 9.23
C ARG A 1022 6.65 -32.90 8.68
N TYR A 1023 7.40 -33.73 7.95
CA TYR A 1023 8.65 -33.31 7.31
C TYR A 1023 8.38 -32.34 6.16
N LEU A 1024 7.40 -32.64 5.29
CA LEU A 1024 6.88 -31.73 4.27
C LEU A 1024 6.47 -30.39 4.86
N HIS A 1025 5.71 -30.39 5.96
CA HIS A 1025 5.27 -29.15 6.60
C HIS A 1025 6.44 -28.29 7.06
N VAL A 1026 7.43 -28.86 7.76
CA VAL A 1026 8.58 -28.09 8.26
C VAL A 1026 9.41 -27.53 7.10
N SER A 1027 9.74 -28.36 6.10
CA SER A 1027 10.54 -27.87 4.95
C SER A 1027 9.78 -26.86 4.09
N LEU A 1028 8.45 -27.00 3.95
CA LEU A 1028 7.63 -26.04 3.21
C LEU A 1028 7.41 -24.74 4.00
N GLU A 1029 7.27 -24.79 5.33
CA GLU A 1029 7.19 -23.61 6.21
C GLU A 1029 8.51 -22.81 6.23
N GLU A 1030 9.66 -23.49 6.08
CA GLU A 1030 10.99 -22.84 5.96
C GLU A 1030 11.25 -22.19 4.59
N VAL A 1031 10.75 -22.78 3.49
CA VAL A 1031 10.98 -22.25 2.12
C VAL A 1031 9.86 -21.30 1.67
N ASN A 1032 8.60 -21.67 1.90
CA ASN A 1032 7.42 -20.85 1.62
C ASN A 1032 6.61 -20.63 2.91
N SER A 1033 7.12 -19.75 3.78
CA SER A 1033 6.43 -19.32 5.00
C SER A 1033 5.08 -18.61 4.74
N MET A 1034 4.73 -18.35 3.47
CA MET A 1034 3.73 -17.37 3.06
C MET A 1034 2.53 -17.99 2.31
N SER A 1035 2.13 -19.21 2.69
CA SER A 1035 0.95 -19.88 2.12
C SER A 1035 0.11 -20.64 3.15
N CYS A 1036 -1.18 -20.31 3.28
CA CYS A 1036 -2.15 -20.99 4.16
C CYS A 1036 -3.38 -21.56 3.42
N GLY A 1037 -3.74 -21.02 2.26
CA GLY A 1037 -4.85 -21.51 1.44
C GLY A 1037 -4.47 -22.74 0.60
N ALA A 1038 -5.46 -23.60 0.33
CA ALA A 1038 -5.22 -24.86 -0.36
C ALA A 1038 -4.77 -24.69 -1.83
N ALA A 1039 -5.20 -23.62 -2.50
CA ALA A 1039 -4.92 -23.37 -3.92
C ALA A 1039 -3.51 -22.81 -4.11
N GLU A 1040 -3.10 -21.92 -3.22
CA GLU A 1040 -1.77 -21.34 -3.12
C GLU A 1040 -0.73 -22.42 -2.77
N LEU A 1041 -1.07 -23.36 -1.87
CA LEU A 1041 -0.26 -24.54 -1.59
C LEU A 1041 -0.19 -25.49 -2.80
N LEU A 1042 -1.25 -25.62 -3.60
CA LEU A 1042 -1.20 -26.39 -4.85
C LEU A 1042 -0.24 -25.73 -5.85
N VAL A 1043 -0.32 -24.42 -6.06
CA VAL A 1043 0.60 -23.67 -6.93
C VAL A 1043 2.05 -23.87 -6.49
N ALA A 1044 2.36 -23.71 -5.20
CA ALA A 1044 3.71 -23.93 -4.68
C ALA A 1044 4.22 -25.36 -4.93
N ILE A 1045 3.38 -26.39 -4.77
CA ILE A 1045 3.76 -27.78 -5.07
C ILE A 1045 4.03 -27.98 -6.57
N LEU A 1046 3.24 -27.35 -7.45
CA LEU A 1046 3.45 -27.38 -8.91
C LEU A 1046 4.73 -26.65 -9.34
N GLU A 1047 5.10 -25.56 -8.66
CA GLU A 1047 6.35 -24.84 -8.87
C GLU A 1047 7.57 -25.70 -8.47
N PHE A 1048 7.54 -26.37 -7.31
CA PHE A 1048 8.60 -27.32 -6.95
C PHE A 1048 8.76 -28.45 -7.99
N TRP A 1049 7.67 -28.94 -8.59
CA TRP A 1049 7.73 -29.96 -9.64
C TRP A 1049 8.28 -29.48 -11.00
N HIS A 1050 8.54 -28.18 -11.20
CA HIS A 1050 9.23 -27.72 -12.42
C HIS A 1050 10.67 -28.24 -12.51
N CYS A 1051 11.36 -28.52 -11.39
CA CYS A 1051 12.74 -29.04 -11.41
C CYS A 1051 12.85 -30.57 -11.63
N TRP A 1052 11.71 -31.28 -11.74
CA TRP A 1052 11.65 -32.69 -12.05
C TRP A 1052 11.38 -32.87 -13.54
N GLU A 1053 12.38 -33.33 -14.28
CA GLU A 1053 12.34 -33.51 -15.73
C GLU A 1053 12.30 -34.99 -16.15
N ASN A 1054 11.70 -35.27 -17.30
CA ASN A 1054 11.80 -36.55 -17.98
C ASN A 1054 13.07 -36.64 -18.85
N SER A 1055 13.24 -37.75 -19.58
CA SER A 1055 14.36 -37.96 -20.51
C SER A 1055 14.45 -36.96 -21.67
N GLU A 1056 13.39 -36.18 -21.91
CA GLU A 1056 13.26 -35.22 -23.01
C GLU A 1056 13.42 -33.76 -22.53
N ARG A 1057 13.69 -33.55 -21.22
CA ARG A 1057 13.76 -32.26 -20.52
C ARG A 1057 12.45 -31.49 -20.43
N GLU A 1058 11.31 -32.18 -20.51
CA GLU A 1058 10.04 -31.60 -20.12
C GLU A 1058 9.79 -31.82 -18.62
N SER A 1059 9.32 -30.78 -17.92
CA SER A 1059 9.03 -30.86 -16.49
C SER A 1059 7.73 -31.62 -16.20
N LEU A 1060 7.61 -32.20 -15.00
CA LEU A 1060 6.40 -32.91 -14.58
C LEU A 1060 5.17 -32.00 -14.62
N THR A 1061 5.33 -30.73 -14.22
CA THR A 1061 4.28 -29.70 -14.23
C THR A 1061 3.80 -29.40 -15.66
N ASN A 1062 4.73 -29.16 -16.59
CA ASN A 1062 4.40 -28.91 -17.99
C ASN A 1062 3.77 -30.14 -18.66
N CYS A 1063 4.22 -31.34 -18.32
CA CYS A 1063 3.68 -32.56 -18.88
C CYS A 1063 2.25 -32.86 -18.40
N LEU A 1064 1.93 -32.59 -17.12
CA LEU A 1064 0.69 -33.06 -16.48
C LEU A 1064 -0.37 -31.99 -16.18
N PHE A 1065 0.02 -30.74 -15.91
CA PHE A 1065 -0.87 -29.69 -15.39
C PHE A 1065 -0.95 -28.43 -16.26
N THR A 1066 0.11 -28.08 -17.00
CA THR A 1066 0.14 -26.82 -17.77
C THR A 1066 -0.83 -26.84 -18.95
N LEU A 1067 -1.70 -25.83 -18.95
CA LEU A 1067 -2.74 -25.51 -19.91
C LEU A 1067 -2.27 -24.30 -20.74
N GLU A 1068 -2.08 -24.49 -22.05
CA GLU A 1068 -1.63 -23.42 -22.95
C GLU A 1068 -2.79 -22.94 -23.82
N VAL A 1069 -3.10 -21.64 -23.75
CA VAL A 1069 -4.25 -21.02 -24.40
C VAL A 1069 -3.82 -19.79 -25.19
N ASN A 1070 -4.24 -19.75 -26.44
CA ASN A 1070 -4.09 -18.62 -27.35
C ASN A 1070 -5.38 -17.81 -27.37
N GLU A 1071 -5.32 -16.55 -26.94
CA GLU A 1071 -6.43 -15.62 -27.11
C GLU A 1071 -6.50 -15.08 -28.55
N ARG A 1072 -7.67 -15.22 -29.18
CA ARG A 1072 -7.95 -14.66 -30.51
C ARG A 1072 -9.17 -13.77 -30.46
N MET A 1073 -9.12 -12.61 -31.11
CA MET A 1073 -10.35 -11.88 -31.44
C MET A 1073 -10.38 -11.46 -32.90
N SER A 1074 -11.57 -11.53 -33.51
CA SER A 1074 -11.83 -10.97 -34.83
C SER A 1074 -12.64 -9.70 -34.66
N CYS A 1075 -12.06 -8.54 -34.96
CA CYS A 1075 -12.78 -7.29 -34.83
C CYS A 1075 -14.01 -7.25 -35.75
N ARG A 1076 -15.22 -7.23 -35.16
CA ARG A 1076 -16.50 -7.24 -35.89
C ARG A 1076 -16.65 -6.06 -36.85
N LYS A 1077 -15.96 -4.93 -36.57
CA LYS A 1077 -16.02 -3.68 -37.35
C LYS A 1077 -14.94 -3.57 -38.43
N CYS A 1078 -13.67 -3.82 -38.12
CA CYS A 1078 -12.56 -3.65 -39.08
C CYS A 1078 -11.91 -4.94 -39.58
N ARG A 1079 -12.38 -6.12 -39.13
CA ARG A 1079 -11.89 -7.47 -39.51
C ARG A 1079 -10.42 -7.77 -39.24
N LYS A 1080 -9.67 -6.87 -38.59
CA LYS A 1080 -8.35 -7.20 -38.03
C LYS A 1080 -8.47 -8.33 -37.00
N MET A 1081 -7.48 -9.22 -37.05
CA MET A 1081 -7.25 -10.29 -36.08
C MET A 1081 -5.84 -10.13 -35.50
N PRO A 1082 -5.67 -9.29 -34.46
CA PRO A 1082 -4.52 -9.39 -33.57
C PRO A 1082 -4.36 -10.81 -33.04
N ASN A 1083 -3.14 -11.34 -33.12
CA ASN A 1083 -2.73 -12.48 -32.32
C ASN A 1083 -2.18 -11.93 -31.00
N TYR A 1084 -2.70 -12.41 -29.88
CA TYR A 1084 -2.11 -12.20 -28.57
C TYR A 1084 -1.01 -13.25 -28.33
N PRO A 1085 -0.10 -13.05 -27.36
CA PRO A 1085 0.77 -14.12 -26.91
C PRO A 1085 -0.03 -15.31 -26.39
N GLU A 1086 0.65 -16.45 -26.32
CA GLU A 1086 0.15 -17.69 -25.74
C GLU A 1086 0.32 -17.62 -24.21
N GLU A 1087 -0.76 -17.85 -23.46
CA GLU A 1087 -0.77 -17.81 -22.00
C GLU A 1087 -0.75 -19.24 -21.45
N SER A 1088 0.04 -19.46 -20.40
CA SER A 1088 0.18 -20.73 -19.69
C SER A 1088 -0.39 -20.62 -18.29
N SER A 1089 -1.25 -21.55 -17.89
CA SER A 1089 -1.76 -21.65 -16.51
C SER A 1089 -1.81 -23.10 -16.03
N TYR A 1090 -2.06 -23.31 -14.72
CA TYR A 1090 -2.28 -24.66 -14.16
C TYR A 1090 -3.76 -25.10 -14.14
N GLY A 1091 -4.66 -24.29 -14.74
CA GLY A 1091 -6.12 -24.50 -14.68
C GLY A 1091 -6.97 -23.25 -14.87
N ILE A 1092 -8.22 -23.31 -14.40
CA ILE A 1092 -9.18 -22.20 -14.43
C ILE A 1092 -9.54 -21.77 -13.00
N VAL A 1093 -9.55 -20.47 -12.74
CA VAL A 1093 -10.14 -19.86 -11.53
C VAL A 1093 -11.53 -19.31 -11.89
N THR A 1094 -12.52 -19.46 -11.01
CA THR A 1094 -13.85 -18.83 -11.17
C THR A 1094 -14.55 -18.62 -9.83
N ALA A 1095 -15.31 -17.54 -9.70
CA ALA A 1095 -16.12 -17.27 -8.51
C ALA A 1095 -17.30 -18.26 -8.35
N ALA A 1096 -17.48 -18.77 -7.14
CA ALA A 1096 -18.46 -19.79 -6.77
C ALA A 1096 -19.92 -19.27 -6.82
N ASP A 1097 -20.11 -17.97 -6.57
CA ASP A 1097 -21.40 -17.30 -6.71
C ASP A 1097 -21.82 -17.24 -8.19
N SER A 1098 -20.87 -16.92 -9.09
CA SER A 1098 -21.10 -16.73 -10.51
C SER A 1098 -21.49 -18.05 -11.17
N VAL A 1099 -20.90 -19.16 -10.74
CA VAL A 1099 -21.31 -20.51 -11.16
C VAL A 1099 -22.78 -20.77 -10.79
N ARG A 1100 -23.18 -20.48 -9.54
CA ARG A 1100 -24.57 -20.64 -9.06
C ARG A 1100 -25.55 -19.68 -9.75
N ASN A 1101 -25.16 -18.42 -9.93
CA ASN A 1101 -25.98 -17.37 -10.53
C ASN A 1101 -26.29 -17.68 -12.01
N VAL A 1102 -25.31 -18.14 -12.78
CA VAL A 1102 -25.52 -18.59 -14.17
C VAL A 1102 -26.35 -19.89 -14.20
N LYS A 1103 -26.12 -20.85 -13.30
CA LYS A 1103 -26.96 -22.07 -13.20
C LYS A 1103 -28.43 -21.73 -12.92
N CYS A 1104 -28.68 -20.81 -11.99
CA CYS A 1104 -30.00 -20.32 -11.63
C CYS A 1104 -30.69 -19.57 -12.79
N ALA A 1105 -29.94 -18.72 -13.51
CA ALA A 1105 -30.48 -17.91 -14.62
C ALA A 1105 -30.84 -18.72 -15.88
N PHE A 1106 -30.12 -19.83 -16.15
CA PHE A 1106 -30.28 -20.61 -17.40
C PHE A 1106 -30.79 -22.05 -17.19
N GLY A 1107 -30.92 -22.54 -15.96
CA GLY A 1107 -31.55 -23.82 -15.62
C GLY A 1107 -30.75 -25.04 -16.11
N ASP A 1108 -31.10 -25.57 -17.28
CA ASP A 1108 -30.52 -26.80 -17.86
C ASP A 1108 -29.11 -26.62 -18.46
N ILE A 1109 -28.47 -25.47 -18.22
CA ILE A 1109 -27.08 -25.21 -18.62
C ILE A 1109 -26.08 -26.17 -17.94
N LYS A 1110 -25.09 -26.64 -18.70
CA LYS A 1110 -23.99 -27.49 -18.22
C LYS A 1110 -22.91 -26.68 -17.50
N PHE A 1111 -22.12 -27.31 -16.64
CA PHE A 1111 -21.04 -26.66 -15.90
C PHE A 1111 -19.98 -26.09 -16.85
N VAL A 1112 -19.64 -26.81 -17.92
CA VAL A 1112 -18.69 -26.30 -18.94
C VAL A 1112 -19.25 -25.09 -19.69
N ASP A 1113 -20.56 -25.07 -19.94
CA ASP A 1113 -21.21 -23.94 -20.61
C ASP A 1113 -21.29 -22.73 -19.66
N ILE A 1114 -21.44 -22.95 -18.34
CA ILE A 1114 -21.32 -21.91 -17.30
C ILE A 1114 -19.91 -21.31 -17.33
N LEU A 1115 -18.85 -22.11 -17.28
CA LEU A 1115 -17.45 -21.65 -17.37
C LEU A 1115 -17.19 -20.85 -18.66
N LYS A 1116 -17.86 -21.20 -19.75
CA LYS A 1116 -17.78 -20.45 -21.01
C LYS A 1116 -18.51 -19.10 -20.92
N VAL A 1117 -19.68 -19.06 -20.29
CA VAL A 1117 -20.47 -17.84 -20.11
C VAL A 1117 -19.82 -16.86 -19.13
N THR A 1118 -19.22 -17.33 -18.03
CA THR A 1118 -18.48 -16.44 -17.11
C THR A 1118 -17.27 -15.82 -17.82
N ARG A 1119 -16.49 -16.60 -18.58
CA ARG A 1119 -15.37 -16.09 -19.40
C ARG A 1119 -15.81 -15.17 -20.55
N MET A 1120 -17.05 -15.25 -21.05
CA MET A 1120 -17.57 -14.32 -22.08
C MET A 1120 -17.75 -12.86 -21.58
N ASN A 1121 -17.62 -12.59 -20.28
CA ASN A 1121 -17.55 -11.22 -19.78
C ASN A 1121 -16.23 -10.53 -20.17
N TYR A 1122 -15.14 -11.28 -20.37
CA TYR A 1122 -13.86 -10.76 -20.85
C TYR A 1122 -13.97 -10.32 -22.32
N LYS A 1123 -13.64 -9.05 -22.59
CA LYS A 1123 -13.81 -8.42 -23.90
C LYS A 1123 -12.66 -7.48 -24.21
N MET A 1124 -11.92 -7.76 -25.28
CA MET A 1124 -10.79 -6.90 -25.69
C MET A 1124 -11.20 -5.80 -26.66
N LEU A 1125 -10.60 -4.62 -26.47
CA LEU A 1125 -10.67 -3.52 -27.43
C LEU A 1125 -9.79 -3.82 -28.65
N CYS A 1126 -10.30 -3.53 -29.84
CA CYS A 1126 -9.49 -3.55 -31.05
C CYS A 1126 -8.51 -2.38 -31.04
N ASP A 1127 -7.31 -2.62 -30.49
CA ASP A 1127 -6.26 -1.65 -30.20
C ASP A 1127 -6.01 -0.64 -31.33
N THR A 1128 -6.03 0.64 -30.99
CA THR A 1128 -5.82 1.74 -31.95
C THR A 1128 -4.33 1.98 -32.25
N LYS A 1129 -3.39 1.55 -31.41
CA LYS A 1129 -1.94 1.72 -31.62
C LYS A 1129 -1.43 0.89 -32.80
N THR A 1130 -1.90 -0.36 -32.91
CA THR A 1130 -1.74 -1.25 -34.07
C THR A 1130 -2.71 -0.92 -35.23
N GLY A 1131 -3.36 0.25 -35.19
CA GLY A 1131 -4.28 0.74 -36.22
C GLY A 1131 -5.59 -0.04 -36.30
N GLY A 1132 -6.07 -0.59 -35.19
CA GLY A 1132 -7.44 -1.05 -35.01
C GLY A 1132 -8.42 0.10 -34.79
N CYS A 1133 -9.69 -0.22 -34.51
CA CYS A 1133 -10.79 0.74 -34.55
C CYS A 1133 -11.49 1.00 -33.20
N GLY A 1134 -10.82 0.71 -32.08
CA GLY A 1134 -11.29 1.01 -30.71
C GLY A 1134 -12.61 0.34 -30.32
N THR A 1135 -12.99 -0.74 -31.01
CA THR A 1135 -14.27 -1.43 -30.80
C THR A 1135 -14.06 -2.65 -29.93
N THR A 1136 -14.88 -2.81 -28.89
CA THR A 1136 -14.92 -3.97 -27.99
C THR A 1136 -15.38 -5.24 -28.72
N ASN A 1137 -14.69 -6.36 -28.52
CA ASN A 1137 -15.03 -7.67 -29.10
C ASN A 1137 -14.90 -8.78 -28.05
N PHE A 1138 -15.66 -9.86 -28.23
CA PHE A 1138 -15.51 -11.08 -27.45
C PHE A 1138 -14.22 -11.82 -27.83
N VAL A 1139 -13.63 -12.49 -26.86
CA VAL A 1139 -12.39 -13.26 -27.04
C VAL A 1139 -12.68 -14.74 -27.20
N HIS A 1140 -12.09 -15.33 -28.24
CA HIS A 1140 -12.12 -16.76 -28.52
C HIS A 1140 -10.86 -17.40 -27.94
N HIS A 1141 -11.07 -18.38 -27.07
CA HIS A 1141 -9.99 -19.08 -26.38
C HIS A 1141 -9.65 -20.35 -27.16
N VAL A 1142 -8.49 -20.38 -27.82
CA VAL A 1142 -8.01 -21.53 -28.60
C VAL A 1142 -6.95 -22.26 -27.78
N ILE A 1143 -7.19 -23.51 -27.40
CA ILE A 1143 -6.20 -24.30 -26.66
C ILE A 1143 -5.17 -24.90 -27.63
N SER A 1144 -3.90 -24.84 -27.26
CA SER A 1144 -2.77 -25.43 -27.99
C SER A 1144 -2.27 -26.70 -27.31
N ARG A 1145 -2.11 -26.66 -25.99
CA ARG A 1145 -1.74 -27.81 -25.13
C ARG A 1145 -2.83 -28.10 -24.11
N CYS A 1146 -3.20 -29.37 -24.01
CA CYS A 1146 -4.25 -29.87 -23.13
C CYS A 1146 -3.65 -30.77 -22.03
N PRO A 1147 -3.71 -30.40 -20.74
CA PRO A 1147 -3.03 -31.13 -19.69
C PRO A 1147 -3.77 -32.43 -19.32
N PRO A 1148 -3.07 -33.56 -19.09
CA PRO A 1148 -3.65 -34.79 -18.57
C PRO A 1148 -4.51 -34.62 -17.30
N ILE A 1149 -4.16 -33.65 -16.46
CA ILE A 1149 -4.89 -33.25 -15.25
C ILE A 1149 -5.43 -31.83 -15.47
N PHE A 1150 -6.74 -31.64 -15.33
CA PHE A 1150 -7.39 -30.34 -15.51
C PHE A 1150 -7.90 -29.82 -14.16
N THR A 1151 -7.32 -28.70 -13.71
CA THR A 1151 -7.65 -28.07 -12.42
C THR A 1151 -8.70 -26.97 -12.58
N ILE A 1152 -9.67 -26.93 -11.67
CA ILE A 1152 -10.56 -25.77 -11.50
C ILE A 1152 -10.52 -25.33 -10.04
N VAL A 1153 -10.27 -24.04 -9.80
CA VAL A 1153 -10.33 -23.39 -8.48
C VAL A 1153 -11.63 -22.59 -8.39
N LEU A 1154 -12.31 -22.71 -7.24
CA LEU A 1154 -13.54 -22.01 -6.92
C LEU A 1154 -13.27 -20.98 -5.81
N GLU A 1155 -13.53 -19.71 -6.10
CA GLU A 1155 -13.32 -18.61 -5.16
C GLU A 1155 -14.62 -18.26 -4.41
N TRP A 1156 -14.52 -18.04 -3.09
CA TRP A 1156 -15.65 -17.81 -2.20
C TRP A 1156 -15.49 -16.47 -1.47
N GLU A 1157 -16.05 -15.39 -2.04
CA GLU A 1157 -15.92 -14.02 -1.50
C GLU A 1157 -16.47 -13.85 -0.06
N LYS A 1158 -17.37 -14.73 0.37
CA LYS A 1158 -18.21 -14.58 1.57
C LYS A 1158 -18.44 -15.94 2.24
N SER A 1159 -18.94 -15.92 3.48
CA SER A 1159 -19.53 -17.10 4.12
C SER A 1159 -20.92 -17.33 3.55
N GLU A 1160 -21.05 -18.35 2.70
CA GLU A 1160 -22.28 -18.71 1.97
C GLU A 1160 -23.13 -19.67 2.80
N THR A 1161 -24.46 -19.60 2.69
CA THR A 1161 -25.34 -20.51 3.45
C THR A 1161 -25.25 -21.97 2.97
N GLU A 1162 -25.66 -22.92 3.83
CA GLU A 1162 -25.86 -24.34 3.48
C GLU A 1162 -26.60 -24.52 2.13
N LYS A 1163 -27.63 -23.70 1.89
CA LYS A 1163 -28.39 -23.70 0.64
C LYS A 1163 -27.53 -23.25 -0.54
N GLU A 1164 -26.77 -22.17 -0.39
CA GLU A 1164 -25.93 -21.62 -1.47
C GLU A 1164 -24.75 -22.52 -1.79
N ILE A 1165 -24.15 -23.16 -0.77
CA ILE A 1165 -23.13 -24.21 -0.95
C ILE A 1165 -23.73 -25.41 -1.69
N SER A 1166 -24.96 -25.83 -1.35
CA SER A 1166 -25.66 -26.90 -2.06
C SER A 1166 -25.95 -26.55 -3.52
N GLU A 1167 -26.49 -25.35 -3.78
CA GLU A 1167 -26.81 -24.86 -5.13
C GLU A 1167 -25.56 -24.67 -6.00
N THR A 1168 -24.46 -24.17 -5.44
CA THR A 1168 -23.15 -24.13 -6.13
C THR A 1168 -22.64 -25.54 -6.42
N THR A 1169 -22.73 -26.48 -5.46
CA THR A 1169 -22.23 -27.86 -5.67
C THR A 1169 -23.09 -28.66 -6.66
N GLU A 1170 -24.39 -28.41 -6.73
CA GLU A 1170 -25.30 -28.97 -7.74
C GLU A 1170 -25.08 -28.38 -9.14
N ALA A 1171 -24.50 -27.18 -9.24
CA ALA A 1171 -24.09 -26.58 -10.51
C ALA A 1171 -22.81 -27.20 -11.11
N LEU A 1172 -22.02 -27.95 -10.32
CA LEU A 1172 -20.82 -28.66 -10.76
C LEU A 1172 -21.16 -29.99 -11.42
N GLU A 1173 -20.47 -30.34 -12.50
CA GLU A 1173 -20.56 -31.67 -13.13
C GLU A 1173 -19.33 -32.54 -12.81
N TRP A 1174 -19.57 -33.79 -12.42
CA TRP A 1174 -18.55 -34.84 -12.25
C TRP A 1174 -17.77 -35.08 -13.57
N GLU A 1175 -18.48 -35.12 -14.70
CA GLU A 1175 -17.89 -35.32 -16.03
C GLU A 1175 -18.08 -34.08 -16.90
N ILE A 1176 -16.99 -33.57 -17.47
CA ILE A 1176 -16.96 -32.34 -18.25
C ILE A 1176 -16.37 -32.60 -19.64
N ASP A 1177 -16.96 -32.01 -20.68
CA ASP A 1177 -16.43 -32.03 -22.05
C ASP A 1177 -15.79 -30.68 -22.36
N ILE A 1178 -14.48 -30.57 -22.18
CA ILE A 1178 -13.77 -29.29 -22.35
C ILE A 1178 -13.68 -28.84 -23.82
N SER A 1179 -14.03 -29.69 -24.80
CA SER A 1179 -14.17 -29.28 -26.20
C SER A 1179 -15.35 -28.31 -26.43
N ARG A 1180 -16.26 -28.20 -25.45
CA ARG A 1180 -17.27 -27.14 -25.42
C ARG A 1180 -16.69 -25.80 -24.99
N LEU A 1181 -15.66 -25.79 -24.13
CA LEU A 1181 -15.06 -24.58 -23.56
C LEU A 1181 -14.08 -23.95 -24.54
N TYR A 1182 -13.10 -24.72 -25.01
CA TYR A 1182 -11.99 -24.27 -25.84
C TYR A 1182 -12.16 -24.64 -27.31
N GLU A 1183 -11.75 -23.74 -28.20
CA GLU A 1183 -11.63 -24.03 -29.63
C GLU A 1183 -10.30 -24.78 -29.91
N GLY A 1184 -10.30 -25.69 -30.90
CA GLY A 1184 -9.12 -26.47 -31.31
C GLY A 1184 -9.12 -27.95 -30.89
N LEU A 1185 -9.93 -28.33 -29.90
CA LEU A 1185 -10.05 -29.72 -29.45
C LEU A 1185 -10.90 -30.58 -30.39
N GLN A 1186 -10.72 -31.91 -30.26
CA GLN A 1186 -11.65 -32.88 -30.82
C GLN A 1186 -12.97 -32.87 -30.02
N PRO A 1187 -14.15 -33.03 -30.65
CA PRO A 1187 -15.42 -33.11 -29.94
C PRO A 1187 -15.48 -34.28 -28.95
N ASN A 1188 -16.08 -34.08 -27.77
CA ASN A 1188 -16.15 -35.04 -26.66
C ASN A 1188 -14.76 -35.31 -26.01
N THR A 1189 -14.00 -34.24 -25.76
CA THR A 1189 -12.76 -34.31 -24.99
C THR A 1189 -13.12 -34.33 -23.50
N ASN A 1190 -13.46 -35.53 -23.02
CA ASN A 1190 -14.08 -35.74 -21.73
C ASN A 1190 -13.06 -35.90 -20.59
N TYR A 1191 -13.32 -35.22 -19.48
CA TYR A 1191 -12.56 -35.25 -18.23
C TYR A 1191 -13.47 -35.64 -17.06
N ARG A 1192 -12.94 -36.33 -16.06
CA ARG A 1192 -13.68 -36.87 -14.92
C ARG A 1192 -13.07 -36.42 -13.60
N LEU A 1193 -13.89 -35.87 -12.70
CA LEU A 1193 -13.45 -35.45 -11.36
C LEU A 1193 -12.98 -36.68 -10.57
N VAL A 1194 -11.73 -36.68 -10.12
CA VAL A 1194 -11.12 -37.78 -9.32
C VAL A 1194 -10.98 -37.41 -7.85
N SER A 1195 -10.76 -36.13 -7.55
CA SER A 1195 -10.67 -35.62 -6.19
C SER A 1195 -10.99 -34.13 -6.12
N MET A 1196 -11.40 -33.65 -4.95
CA MET A 1196 -11.52 -32.24 -4.65
C MET A 1196 -11.12 -31.92 -3.21
N VAL A 1197 -10.62 -30.70 -3.00
CA VAL A 1197 -10.42 -30.10 -1.68
C VAL A 1197 -11.54 -29.11 -1.43
N GLY A 1198 -12.16 -29.16 -0.25
CA GLY A 1198 -13.09 -28.15 0.23
C GLY A 1198 -12.71 -27.63 1.61
N TYR A 1199 -13.37 -26.57 2.06
CA TYR A 1199 -13.18 -25.94 3.36
C TYR A 1199 -14.48 -25.97 4.17
N GLY A 1200 -14.47 -26.55 5.37
CA GLY A 1200 -15.60 -26.57 6.28
C GLY A 1200 -15.56 -25.42 7.28
N GLU A 1201 -16.55 -24.53 7.26
CA GLU A 1201 -16.58 -23.38 8.19
C GLU A 1201 -16.83 -23.77 9.66
N GLU A 1202 -17.49 -24.90 9.94
CA GLU A 1202 -17.80 -25.31 11.31
C GLU A 1202 -16.64 -26.02 12.04
N ASP A 1203 -15.77 -26.68 11.28
CA ASP A 1203 -14.61 -27.42 11.80
C ASP A 1203 -13.29 -26.60 11.66
N GLU A 1204 -13.32 -25.42 11.02
CA GLU A 1204 -12.16 -24.60 10.61
C GLU A 1204 -11.05 -25.38 9.85
N GLU A 1205 -11.40 -26.53 9.25
CA GLU A 1205 -10.48 -27.42 8.54
C GLU A 1205 -10.84 -27.61 7.06
N HIS A 1206 -9.80 -27.79 6.25
CA HIS A 1206 -9.94 -28.34 4.91
C HIS A 1206 -10.29 -29.83 4.97
N ILE A 1207 -11.03 -30.29 3.96
CA ILE A 1207 -11.48 -31.67 3.77
C ILE A 1207 -11.15 -32.10 2.33
N CYS A 1208 -10.54 -33.27 2.15
CA CYS A 1208 -10.39 -33.90 0.83
C CYS A 1208 -11.51 -34.93 0.60
N MET A 1209 -12.18 -34.82 -0.54
CA MET A 1209 -13.09 -35.84 -1.05
C MET A 1209 -12.51 -36.48 -2.31
N ALA A 1210 -12.40 -37.81 -2.33
CA ALA A 1210 -11.82 -38.58 -3.44
C ALA A 1210 -12.80 -39.64 -3.94
N TYR A 1211 -12.71 -40.00 -5.24
CA TYR A 1211 -13.50 -41.07 -5.83
C TYR A 1211 -12.71 -42.39 -5.86
N GLU A 1212 -12.91 -43.22 -4.82
CA GLU A 1212 -12.25 -44.50 -4.65
C GLU A 1212 -13.22 -45.67 -4.81
N LYS A 1213 -12.80 -46.75 -5.49
CA LYS A 1213 -13.51 -48.06 -5.46
C LYS A 1213 -15.01 -47.94 -5.82
N ASN A 1214 -15.31 -47.07 -6.80
CA ASN A 1214 -16.64 -46.71 -7.28
C ASN A 1214 -17.54 -45.88 -6.32
N GLN A 1215 -16.97 -45.22 -5.30
CA GLN A 1215 -17.70 -44.36 -4.36
C GLN A 1215 -16.89 -43.13 -3.93
N TRP A 1216 -17.57 -42.05 -3.54
CA TRP A 1216 -16.94 -40.89 -2.91
C TRP A 1216 -16.63 -41.18 -1.44
N VAL A 1217 -15.41 -40.83 -1.03
CA VAL A 1217 -14.91 -40.93 0.36
C VAL A 1217 -14.34 -39.60 0.84
N ASN A 1218 -14.55 -39.31 2.13
CA ASN A 1218 -14.02 -38.16 2.86
C ASN A 1218 -12.75 -38.57 3.63
N LEU A 1219 -11.60 -38.00 3.28
CA LEU A 1219 -10.29 -38.33 3.84
C LEU A 1219 -9.95 -37.41 5.03
N ARG A 1220 -10.22 -37.87 6.26
CA ARG A 1220 -10.02 -37.11 7.50
C ARG A 1220 -8.54 -37.01 7.92
N ARG A 1221 -8.23 -36.07 8.83
CA ARG A 1221 -6.91 -35.83 9.47
C ARG A 1221 -6.12 -37.13 9.73
N GLU A 1222 -4.85 -37.15 9.36
CA GLU A 1222 -3.88 -38.23 9.63
C GLU A 1222 -4.23 -39.64 9.06
N SER A 1223 -5.31 -39.79 8.30
CA SER A 1223 -5.75 -41.05 7.68
C SER A 1223 -5.88 -40.95 6.17
N VAL A 1224 -5.40 -41.98 5.46
CA VAL A 1224 -5.68 -42.21 4.02
C VAL A 1224 -6.88 -43.15 3.84
N ALA A 1225 -7.45 -43.70 4.91
CA ALA A 1225 -8.73 -44.40 4.88
C ALA A 1225 -9.88 -43.41 5.14
N GLY A 1226 -10.78 -43.26 4.16
CA GLY A 1226 -11.87 -42.30 4.20
C GLY A 1226 -13.22 -42.85 4.68
N GLU A 1227 -14.06 -41.92 5.17
CA GLU A 1227 -15.47 -42.15 5.49
C GLU A 1227 -16.31 -42.14 4.20
N VAL A 1228 -17.25 -43.08 4.04
CA VAL A 1228 -18.02 -43.20 2.79
C VAL A 1228 -19.09 -42.10 2.70
N VAL A 1229 -18.95 -41.21 1.72
CA VAL A 1229 -19.96 -40.20 1.36
C VAL A 1229 -21.05 -40.83 0.48
N GLY A 1230 -20.66 -41.69 -0.47
CA GLY A 1230 -21.59 -42.53 -1.24
C GLY A 1230 -21.31 -42.59 -2.74
N SER A 1231 -22.11 -43.35 -3.48
CA SER A 1231 -21.83 -43.73 -4.88
C SER A 1231 -22.29 -42.75 -5.97
N ASN A 1232 -22.91 -41.61 -5.62
CA ASN A 1232 -23.45 -40.66 -6.60
C ASN A 1232 -23.21 -39.20 -6.20
N TRP A 1233 -23.28 -38.28 -7.18
CA TRP A 1233 -23.03 -36.85 -6.96
C TRP A 1233 -24.04 -36.20 -5.99
N LYS A 1234 -25.28 -36.68 -5.93
CA LYS A 1234 -26.30 -36.12 -5.01
C LYS A 1234 -25.95 -36.32 -3.54
N ASN A 1235 -25.23 -37.39 -3.20
CA ASN A 1235 -24.68 -37.57 -1.85
C ASN A 1235 -23.55 -36.57 -1.56
N VAL A 1236 -22.75 -36.20 -2.56
CA VAL A 1236 -21.68 -35.20 -2.45
C VAL A 1236 -22.27 -33.80 -2.26
N VAL A 1237 -23.22 -33.39 -3.11
CA VAL A 1237 -23.97 -32.12 -2.97
C VAL A 1237 -24.57 -32.00 -1.56
N ARG A 1238 -25.24 -33.05 -1.10
CA ARG A 1238 -25.86 -33.10 0.22
C ARG A 1238 -24.83 -33.05 1.35
N PHE A 1239 -23.69 -33.74 1.21
CA PHE A 1239 -22.60 -33.67 2.20
C PHE A 1239 -22.00 -32.25 2.28
N CYS A 1240 -21.76 -31.58 1.14
CA CYS A 1240 -21.30 -30.20 1.09
C CYS A 1240 -22.28 -29.23 1.77
N GLY A 1241 -23.59 -29.40 1.55
CA GLY A 1241 -24.64 -28.66 2.25
C GLY A 1241 -24.68 -28.93 3.76
N GLU A 1242 -25.00 -30.18 4.14
CA GLU A 1242 -25.20 -30.63 5.54
C GLU A 1242 -23.95 -30.40 6.43
N ARG A 1243 -22.76 -30.24 5.84
CA ARG A 1243 -21.49 -29.96 6.55
C ARG A 1243 -20.89 -28.57 6.27
N LYS A 1244 -21.56 -27.72 5.49
CA LYS A 1244 -21.05 -26.42 5.03
C LYS A 1244 -19.62 -26.47 4.47
N VAL A 1245 -19.32 -27.52 3.71
CA VAL A 1245 -18.02 -27.71 3.06
C VAL A 1245 -18.06 -27.08 1.68
N ARG A 1246 -17.44 -25.90 1.56
CA ARG A 1246 -17.27 -25.14 0.31
C ARG A 1246 -16.20 -25.82 -0.56
N PRO A 1247 -16.50 -26.38 -1.75
CA PRO A 1247 -15.46 -26.92 -2.63
C PRO A 1247 -14.54 -25.80 -3.15
N VAL A 1248 -13.22 -25.95 -3.00
CA VAL A 1248 -12.20 -24.93 -3.35
C VAL A 1248 -11.37 -25.36 -4.56
N ILE A 1249 -10.95 -26.63 -4.63
CA ILE A 1249 -10.14 -27.18 -5.73
C ILE A 1249 -10.83 -28.41 -6.29
N LEU A 1250 -11.01 -28.45 -7.61
CA LEU A 1250 -11.53 -29.59 -8.36
C LEU A 1250 -10.43 -30.13 -9.27
N LEU A 1251 -10.06 -31.41 -9.13
CA LEU A 1251 -9.03 -32.06 -9.94
C LEU A 1251 -9.67 -33.13 -10.83
N TYR A 1252 -9.64 -32.89 -12.14
CA TYR A 1252 -10.18 -33.79 -13.15
C TYR A 1252 -9.06 -34.51 -13.91
N GLU A 1253 -9.28 -35.79 -14.25
CA GLU A 1253 -8.36 -36.62 -15.05
C GLU A 1253 -8.98 -36.89 -16.44
N SER A 1254 -8.17 -36.84 -17.51
CA SER A 1254 -8.67 -37.06 -18.88
C SER A 1254 -9.07 -38.52 -19.12
N CYS A 1255 -10.29 -38.73 -19.63
CA CYS A 1255 -10.81 -40.07 -19.93
C CYS A 1255 -10.11 -40.78 -21.11
N GLN A 1256 -9.25 -40.08 -21.86
CA GLN A 1256 -8.63 -40.59 -23.10
C GLN A 1256 -7.24 -41.22 -22.89
N ILE A 1257 -6.66 -41.13 -21.69
CA ILE A 1257 -5.23 -41.44 -21.44
C ILE A 1257 -4.86 -42.92 -21.68
N SER A 1258 -5.84 -43.83 -21.77
CA SER A 1258 -5.61 -45.24 -22.11
C SER A 1258 -5.09 -45.51 -23.55
N MET A 1259 -4.87 -44.49 -24.39
CA MET A 1259 -4.45 -44.65 -25.79
C MET A 1259 -3.28 -43.76 -26.26
N MET A 1260 -2.69 -42.90 -25.42
CA MET A 1260 -1.61 -41.98 -25.84
C MET A 1260 -0.24 -42.22 -25.17
N MET A 1261 -0.07 -43.32 -24.44
CA MET A 1261 1.22 -43.76 -23.87
C MET A 1261 1.49 -45.25 -24.20
N ALA A 1262 1.52 -45.57 -25.50
CA ALA A 1262 1.82 -46.90 -26.04
C ALA A 1262 2.77 -46.79 -27.25
#